data_AF-A0A1I6PS71-F1
#
_entry.id   AF-A0A1I6PS71-F1
#
_cell.length_a   1.000
_cell.length_b   1.000
_cell.length_c   1.000
_cell.angle_alpha   90.00
_cell.angle_beta   90.00
_cell.angle_gamma   90.00
#
_symmetry.space_group_name_H-M   'P 1'
#
loop_
_entity.id
_entity.type
_entity.pdbx_description
1 polymer ?
#
loop_
_entity_poly.entity_id
_entity_poly.type
_entity_poly.pdbx_seq_one_letter_code
_entity_poly.pdbx_strand_id
1 'polypeptide(L)'
;MKRTRVRGRRISVGQVIKDGDLFLFTDDKGDLPRQQGGFGLFRQDTRFLHRLEWSLGEEIPLRTLSVEADGAVSFYRWTQENGLQISGESIQRNTLEITRRRIVYRGVLYETFTFLNRGSKPVAVPLHLQFDADFADREDLWGNEKGGFGQREPVRWLNTGLIFDYLGGDGVQRSLEIQVTPAPDSPGEGGSLRIPLYIEPKIKKKVHLRYYPRIDEESLENFETHVAEEAVRKQMQEWIDQAPKVDSNLHDFNALYLQSVKDTRLLLMDWGEGFIPMTGLPWHAAPSGRWSLIASLQALSVDTEMAKNTVRTLARYQGKRFQPSEGEEPGKIPNQFRFGERSAIEGVSSSYDFTAIDTTALFLICIAQIYRWSGDIQFVREMMPAAQKALDWMDTYGDPGDFGYIAYQPGLESTETDQGWRSEETTSYQQGESLQSPLALIEVQSYVYRAKSLWVELYQQVGNTEEARRLHREAEALKKRFRQDFWSDGGIPVSGLDSNKKPLINDVTSNIGHGLLGGLYDQKDAMRIVERLFERDMFNGWGIRTLSSTAENYNPIHPYHGSIWLHDNAYILMGLQEMGFHVQMNQMIKGLLNATRYVNHYRYPAFFCGYGEEEGVLTSDSWACSPHAGSAGLGFVILQVILGIHPDASRRRLQLSPRLPDGMDRLTVQGLKVGEGYLDVELSRVNGATFLRLIQNTTGWSINCATVS
;
A
#
# COMPACT_ATOMS: atom_id res chain seq x y z
N MET A 1 -29.55 -25.58 22.21
CA MET A 1 -28.73 -24.36 21.99
C MET A 1 -28.31 -24.30 20.53
N LYS A 2 -28.97 -23.44 19.74
CA LYS A 2 -28.63 -23.22 18.33
C LYS A 2 -27.41 -22.28 18.28
N ARG A 3 -26.28 -22.78 17.79
CA ARG A 3 -25.13 -21.94 17.39
C ARG A 3 -25.58 -21.08 16.21
N THR A 4 -25.65 -19.77 16.42
CA THR A 4 -25.91 -18.79 15.37
C THR A 4 -24.76 -18.86 14.37
N ARG A 5 -25.00 -19.45 13.20
CA ARG A 5 -24.11 -19.33 12.05
C ARG A 5 -24.06 -17.86 11.68
N VAL A 6 -22.92 -17.20 11.93
CA VAL A 6 -22.55 -15.99 11.20
C VAL A 6 -22.43 -16.43 9.74
N ARG A 7 -23.46 -16.13 8.93
CA ARG A 7 -23.35 -16.24 7.48
C ARG A 7 -22.28 -15.25 7.08
N GLY A 8 -21.11 -15.74 6.66
CA GLY A 8 -20.13 -14.92 5.95
C GLY A 8 -20.83 -14.24 4.79
N ARG A 9 -21.11 -12.95 4.95
CA ARG A 9 -21.60 -12.09 3.88
C ARG A 9 -20.43 -11.93 2.91
N ARG A 10 -20.66 -12.13 1.62
CA ARG A 10 -19.77 -11.63 0.56
C ARG A 10 -19.58 -10.14 0.85
N ILE A 11 -18.40 -9.74 1.32
CA ILE A 11 -18.02 -8.34 1.29
C ILE A 11 -17.87 -8.03 -0.20
N SER A 12 -18.81 -7.25 -0.73
CA SER A 12 -18.66 -6.65 -2.06
C SER A 12 -17.34 -5.89 -2.09
N VAL A 13 -16.61 -5.98 -3.19
CA VAL A 13 -15.43 -5.12 -3.45
C VAL A 13 -15.84 -3.67 -3.19
N GLY A 14 -15.31 -3.08 -2.12
CA GLY A 14 -15.65 -1.72 -1.71
C GLY A 14 -14.94 -0.67 -2.56
N GLN A 15 -15.34 0.58 -2.41
CA GLN A 15 -14.74 1.72 -3.09
C GLN A 15 -14.05 2.62 -2.09
N VAL A 16 -12.89 3.16 -2.45
CA VAL A 16 -12.15 4.11 -1.62
C VAL A 16 -11.84 5.39 -2.37
N ILE A 17 -12.07 6.52 -1.72
CA ILE A 17 -11.55 7.83 -2.11
C ILE A 17 -10.82 8.46 -0.93
N LYS A 18 -9.75 9.20 -1.18
CA LYS A 18 -8.89 9.78 -0.13
C LYS A 18 -8.22 11.07 -0.57
N ASP A 19 -8.04 11.98 0.38
CA ASP A 19 -7.08 13.08 0.32
C ASP A 19 -6.48 13.32 1.72
N GLY A 20 -5.17 13.56 1.81
CA GLY A 20 -4.49 13.73 3.10
C GLY A 20 -4.63 12.50 4.00
N ASP A 21 -5.07 12.68 5.24
CA ASP A 21 -5.33 11.65 6.25
C ASP A 21 -6.81 11.22 6.33
N LEU A 22 -7.69 11.79 5.49
CA LEU A 22 -9.12 11.49 5.43
C LEU A 22 -9.44 10.56 4.25
N PHE A 23 -10.13 9.46 4.51
CA PHE A 23 -10.63 8.58 3.45
C PHE A 23 -12.05 8.10 3.70
N LEU A 24 -12.77 7.83 2.62
CA LEU A 24 -14.12 7.26 2.64
C LEU A 24 -14.07 5.88 1.98
N PHE A 25 -14.49 4.84 2.72
CA PHE A 25 -14.63 3.48 2.24
C PHE A 25 -16.11 3.05 2.24
N THR A 26 -16.66 2.72 1.08
CA THR A 26 -18.09 2.43 0.87
C THR A 26 -18.30 1.09 0.19
N ASP A 27 -19.55 0.62 0.16
CA ASP A 27 -19.95 -0.47 -0.72
C ASP A 27 -19.87 -0.07 -2.22
N ASP A 28 -20.27 -1.00 -3.09
CA ASP A 28 -20.27 -0.82 -4.56
C ASP A 28 -21.28 0.23 -5.06
N LYS A 29 -22.22 0.65 -4.21
CA LYS A 29 -23.20 1.70 -4.48
C LYS A 29 -22.82 3.03 -3.84
N GLY A 30 -21.73 3.06 -3.08
CA GLY A 30 -21.31 4.25 -2.36
C GLY A 30 -22.03 4.45 -1.03
N ASP A 31 -22.74 3.48 -0.49
CA ASP A 31 -23.45 3.63 0.78
C ASP A 31 -22.62 3.09 1.94
N LEU A 32 -23.00 3.50 3.16
CA LEU A 32 -22.47 2.96 4.41
C LEU A 32 -23.62 2.24 5.14
N PRO A 33 -23.92 0.98 4.76
CA PRO A 33 -25.07 0.27 5.29
C PRO A 33 -24.83 -0.18 6.73
N ARG A 34 -25.81 0.04 7.62
CA ARG A 34 -25.69 -0.28 9.06
C ARG A 34 -25.30 -1.73 9.33
N GLN A 35 -25.77 -2.66 8.50
CA GLN A 35 -25.59 -4.08 8.76
C GLN A 35 -24.26 -4.65 8.23
N GLN A 36 -23.48 -3.91 7.44
CA GLN A 36 -22.18 -4.39 6.96
C GLN A 36 -21.06 -3.68 7.71
N GLY A 37 -20.24 -4.44 8.43
CA GLY A 37 -19.07 -3.90 9.15
C GLY A 37 -17.98 -3.43 8.18
N GLY A 38 -17.13 -2.50 8.63
CA GLY A 38 -15.92 -2.09 7.94
C GLY A 38 -16.02 -0.85 7.04
N PHE A 39 -17.20 -0.50 6.52
CA PHE A 39 -17.37 0.76 5.76
C PHE A 39 -17.38 1.99 6.68
N GLY A 40 -16.94 3.13 6.16
CA GLY A 40 -17.00 4.39 6.91
C GLY A 40 -16.20 5.55 6.32
N LEU A 41 -16.35 6.71 6.97
CA LEU A 41 -15.44 7.85 6.83
C LEU A 41 -14.40 7.76 7.95
N PHE A 42 -13.12 7.71 7.58
CA PHE A 42 -12.02 7.41 8.49
C PHE A 42 -10.96 8.49 8.47
N ARG A 43 -10.42 8.79 9.64
CA ARG A 43 -9.26 9.66 9.80
C ARG A 43 -8.49 9.23 11.05
N GLN A 44 -7.16 9.15 10.94
CA GLN A 44 -6.26 8.81 12.06
C GLN A 44 -6.74 7.58 12.86
N ASP A 45 -6.86 6.44 12.16
CA ASP A 45 -7.37 5.14 12.68
C ASP A 45 -8.78 5.17 13.32
N THR A 46 -9.52 6.28 13.23
CA THR A 46 -10.86 6.44 13.81
C THR A 46 -11.94 6.51 12.73
N ARG A 47 -13.05 5.77 12.91
CA ARG A 47 -14.24 5.84 12.06
C ARG A 47 -15.23 6.91 12.52
N PHE A 48 -15.20 8.08 11.86
CA PHE A 48 -16.09 9.20 12.17
C PHE A 48 -17.54 8.98 11.72
N LEU A 49 -17.77 8.24 10.64
CA LEU A 49 -19.11 7.94 10.13
C LEU A 49 -19.19 6.45 9.77
N HIS A 50 -20.13 5.72 10.37
CA HIS A 50 -20.32 4.29 10.07
C HIS A 50 -21.64 4.00 9.34
N ARG A 51 -22.57 4.96 9.33
CA ARG A 51 -23.84 4.83 8.63
C ARG A 51 -24.16 6.06 7.80
N LEU A 52 -24.52 5.81 6.55
CA LEU A 52 -24.96 6.79 5.56
C LEU A 52 -25.83 6.04 4.56
N GLU A 53 -27.12 6.04 4.86
CA GLU A 53 -28.16 5.44 4.04
C GLU A 53 -29.08 6.55 3.54
N TRP A 54 -29.64 6.37 2.34
CA TRP A 54 -30.54 7.35 1.75
C TRP A 54 -31.64 6.69 0.93
N SER A 55 -32.78 7.37 0.82
CA SER A 55 -33.92 6.91 0.02
C SER A 55 -34.76 8.09 -0.50
N LEU A 56 -35.57 7.83 -1.53
CA LEU A 56 -36.54 8.79 -2.06
C LEU A 56 -37.95 8.31 -1.72
N GLY A 57 -38.78 9.20 -1.18
CA GLY A 57 -40.16 8.88 -0.81
C GLY A 57 -40.25 7.68 0.13
N GLU A 58 -41.25 6.83 -0.08
CA GLU A 58 -41.40 5.54 0.61
C GLU A 58 -40.49 4.47 -0.03
N GLU A 59 -39.18 4.71 -0.01
CA GLU A 59 -38.14 3.79 -0.52
C GLU A 59 -38.31 3.40 -2.00
N ILE A 60 -38.51 4.40 -2.87
CA ILE A 60 -38.60 4.19 -4.31
C ILE A 60 -37.34 3.44 -4.80
N PRO A 61 -37.49 2.26 -5.45
CA PRO A 61 -36.34 1.48 -5.89
C PRO A 61 -35.51 2.23 -6.93
N LEU A 62 -34.19 2.12 -6.81
CA LEU A 62 -33.23 2.76 -7.71
C LEU A 62 -32.47 1.74 -8.54
N ARG A 63 -32.24 2.08 -9.79
CA ARG A 63 -31.41 1.33 -10.73
C ARG A 63 -30.11 2.10 -10.99
N THR A 64 -28.98 1.48 -10.68
CA THR A 64 -27.65 2.01 -10.94
C THR A 64 -27.37 2.04 -12.44
N LEU A 65 -26.89 3.18 -12.93
CA LEU A 65 -26.53 3.40 -14.34
C LEU A 65 -25.01 3.52 -14.53
N SER A 66 -24.30 4.15 -13.58
CA SER A 66 -22.85 4.29 -13.61
C SER A 66 -22.32 4.52 -12.19
N VAL A 67 -21.12 4.01 -11.94
CA VAL A 67 -20.35 4.17 -10.71
C VAL A 67 -18.90 4.39 -11.09
N GLU A 68 -18.29 5.43 -10.54
CA GLU A 68 -16.89 5.81 -10.77
C GLU A 68 -16.26 6.25 -9.44
N ALA A 69 -15.07 5.75 -9.13
CA ALA A 69 -14.27 6.21 -8.00
C ALA A 69 -12.79 6.26 -8.43
N ASP A 70 -12.19 7.45 -8.39
CA ASP A 70 -10.81 7.68 -8.79
C ASP A 70 -10.17 8.77 -7.93
N GLY A 71 -9.01 8.46 -7.34
CA GLY A 71 -8.31 9.36 -6.43
C GLY A 71 -9.16 9.83 -5.25
N ALA A 72 -9.42 11.13 -5.19
CA ALA A 72 -10.21 11.78 -4.14
C ALA A 72 -11.68 12.00 -4.51
N VAL A 73 -12.14 11.48 -5.66
CA VAL A 73 -13.46 11.79 -6.23
C VAL A 73 -14.23 10.52 -6.54
N SER A 74 -15.52 10.50 -6.19
CA SER A 74 -16.46 9.49 -6.67
C SER A 74 -17.73 10.08 -7.26
N PHE A 75 -18.30 9.37 -8.21
CA PHE A 75 -19.50 9.75 -8.95
C PHE A 75 -20.40 8.55 -9.15
N TYR A 76 -21.68 8.75 -8.87
CA TYR A 76 -22.70 7.73 -9.01
C TYR A 76 -23.88 8.30 -9.78
N ARG A 77 -24.48 7.48 -10.63
CA ARG A 77 -25.66 7.84 -11.40
C ARG A 77 -26.72 6.76 -11.29
N TRP A 78 -27.93 7.16 -10.95
CA TRP A 78 -29.10 6.30 -10.89
C TRP A 78 -30.26 6.88 -11.66
N THR A 79 -31.23 6.02 -11.88
CA THR A 79 -32.61 6.39 -12.15
C THR A 79 -33.51 5.63 -11.18
N GLN A 80 -34.73 6.11 -10.99
CA GLN A 80 -35.73 5.35 -10.24
C GLN A 80 -36.47 4.30 -11.11
N GLU A 81 -37.10 3.35 -10.41
CA GLU A 81 -38.27 2.57 -10.84
C GLU A 81 -39.58 3.23 -10.36
N ASN A 82 -40.74 2.70 -10.77
CA ASN A 82 -42.05 3.26 -10.41
C ASN A 82 -42.17 3.56 -8.90
N GLY A 83 -42.69 4.73 -8.57
CA GLY A 83 -42.87 5.20 -7.19
C GLY A 83 -44.08 6.08 -7.03
N LEU A 84 -44.24 6.68 -5.85
CA LEU A 84 -45.33 7.60 -5.52
C LEU A 84 -44.78 8.95 -5.08
N GLN A 85 -45.46 10.03 -5.49
CA GLN A 85 -45.24 11.37 -4.97
C GLN A 85 -45.88 11.52 -3.58
N ILE A 86 -45.56 12.62 -2.89
CA ILE A 86 -46.20 12.99 -1.62
C ILE A 86 -47.74 13.09 -1.76
N SER A 87 -48.22 13.50 -2.94
CA SER A 87 -49.65 13.60 -3.25
C SER A 87 -50.34 12.24 -3.48
N GLY A 88 -49.59 11.14 -3.56
CA GLY A 88 -50.09 9.82 -3.98
C GLY A 88 -50.11 9.61 -5.50
N GLU A 89 -49.75 10.61 -6.30
CA GLU A 89 -49.63 10.42 -7.76
C GLU A 89 -48.44 9.53 -8.13
N SER A 90 -48.60 8.68 -9.15
CA SER A 90 -47.52 7.81 -9.62
C SER A 90 -46.37 8.60 -10.26
N ILE A 91 -45.14 8.24 -9.91
CA ILE A 91 -43.92 8.62 -10.61
C ILE A 91 -43.56 7.45 -11.53
N GLN A 92 -43.66 7.66 -12.84
CA GLN A 92 -43.32 6.63 -13.83
C GLN A 92 -41.81 6.36 -13.86
N ARG A 93 -41.39 5.11 -14.10
CA ARG A 93 -39.98 4.75 -14.23
C ARG A 93 -39.20 5.67 -15.17
N ASN A 94 -37.92 5.93 -14.88
CA ASN A 94 -37.05 6.80 -15.69
C ASN A 94 -37.41 8.30 -15.70
N THR A 95 -38.28 8.76 -14.80
CA THR A 95 -38.64 10.18 -14.70
C THR A 95 -37.55 11.02 -14.04
N LEU A 96 -36.85 10.48 -13.04
CA LEU A 96 -35.77 11.19 -12.35
C LEU A 96 -34.41 10.61 -12.71
N GLU A 97 -33.50 11.46 -13.17
CA GLU A 97 -32.06 11.18 -13.16
C GLU A 97 -31.46 11.71 -11.87
N ILE A 98 -30.73 10.85 -11.18
CA ILE A 98 -30.15 11.14 -9.86
C ILE A 98 -28.64 10.95 -9.98
N THR A 99 -27.87 11.95 -9.56
CA THR A 99 -26.42 11.81 -9.46
C THR A 99 -25.94 12.18 -8.08
N ARG A 100 -24.96 11.44 -7.56
CA ARG A 100 -24.26 11.74 -6.32
C ARG A 100 -22.79 11.92 -6.62
N ARG A 101 -22.22 13.04 -6.20
CA ARG A 101 -20.81 13.38 -6.41
C ARG A 101 -20.16 13.62 -5.07
N ARG A 102 -18.99 13.02 -4.83
CA ARG A 102 -18.25 13.13 -3.58
C ARG A 102 -16.79 13.49 -3.85
N ILE A 103 -16.24 14.37 -3.02
CA ILE A 103 -14.87 14.86 -3.08
C ILE A 103 -14.31 14.89 -1.66
N VAL A 104 -13.17 14.26 -1.43
CA VAL A 104 -12.39 14.46 -0.20
C VAL A 104 -11.34 15.52 -0.48
N TYR A 105 -11.29 16.59 0.31
CA TYR A 105 -10.30 17.64 0.13
C TYR A 105 -10.02 18.37 1.45
N ARG A 106 -8.73 18.45 1.83
CA ARG A 106 -8.27 19.18 3.03
C ARG A 106 -9.06 18.83 4.30
N GLY A 107 -9.22 17.53 4.56
CA GLY A 107 -9.89 17.03 5.77
C GLY A 107 -11.42 17.17 5.78
N VAL A 108 -12.05 17.56 4.67
CA VAL A 108 -13.51 17.65 4.52
C VAL A 108 -13.99 16.73 3.41
N LEU A 109 -15.08 15.99 3.67
CA LEU A 109 -15.83 15.32 2.61
C LEU A 109 -16.93 16.27 2.12
N TYR A 110 -16.93 16.56 0.82
CA TYR A 110 -17.96 17.32 0.12
C TYR A 110 -18.83 16.35 -0.66
N GLU A 111 -20.14 16.51 -0.56
CA GLU A 111 -21.10 15.66 -1.25
C GLU A 111 -22.19 16.50 -1.90
N THR A 112 -22.63 16.10 -3.09
CA THR A 112 -23.74 16.74 -3.79
C THR A 112 -24.62 15.72 -4.45
N PHE A 113 -25.89 15.67 -4.03
CA PHE A 113 -26.95 15.04 -4.79
C PHE A 113 -27.51 16.03 -5.81
N THR A 114 -27.75 15.57 -7.03
CA THR A 114 -28.48 16.32 -8.06
C THR A 114 -29.62 15.46 -8.57
N PHE A 115 -30.83 16.02 -8.55
CA PHE A 115 -32.04 15.41 -9.05
C PHE A 115 -32.52 16.19 -10.27
N LEU A 116 -32.61 15.54 -11.42
CA LEU A 116 -33.08 16.10 -12.67
C LEU A 116 -34.36 15.41 -13.11
N ASN A 117 -35.44 16.20 -13.27
CA ASN A 117 -36.68 15.67 -13.80
C ASN A 117 -36.62 15.60 -15.34
N ARG A 118 -36.58 14.38 -15.87
CA ARG A 118 -36.62 14.07 -17.30
C ARG A 118 -38.04 13.97 -17.85
N GLY A 119 -39.06 13.88 -17.00
CA GLY A 119 -40.47 13.81 -17.36
C GLY A 119 -41.07 15.15 -17.81
N SER A 120 -42.40 15.16 -17.96
CA SER A 120 -43.21 16.30 -18.42
C SER A 120 -44.07 16.93 -17.32
N LYS A 121 -44.11 16.34 -16.12
CA LYS A 121 -44.88 16.84 -14.97
C LYS A 121 -43.93 17.10 -13.78
N PRO A 122 -44.25 18.07 -12.90
CA PRO A 122 -43.49 18.28 -11.66
C PRO A 122 -43.49 17.02 -10.79
N VAL A 123 -42.42 16.82 -10.03
CA VAL A 123 -42.30 15.70 -9.07
C VAL A 123 -42.04 16.25 -7.67
N ALA A 124 -42.91 15.89 -6.73
CA ALA A 124 -42.78 16.17 -5.31
C ALA A 124 -42.45 14.89 -4.53
N VAL A 125 -41.20 14.75 -4.08
CA VAL A 125 -40.70 13.57 -3.38
C VAL A 125 -39.67 13.97 -2.32
N PRO A 126 -39.73 13.47 -1.08
CA PRO A 126 -38.70 13.77 -0.09
C PRO A 126 -37.44 12.93 -0.31
N LEU A 127 -36.28 13.52 -0.04
CA LEU A 127 -35.03 12.80 0.20
C LEU A 127 -34.92 12.51 1.69
N HIS A 128 -34.73 11.24 2.03
CA HIS A 128 -34.44 10.78 3.38
C HIS A 128 -32.97 10.42 3.48
N LEU A 129 -32.32 10.86 4.57
CA LEU A 129 -30.93 10.58 4.87
C LEU A 129 -30.84 10.08 6.31
N GLN A 130 -30.00 9.08 6.53
CA GLN A 130 -29.79 8.51 7.85
C GLN A 130 -28.29 8.40 8.13
N PHE A 131 -27.86 9.08 9.19
CA PHE A 131 -26.49 9.09 9.66
C PHE A 131 -26.35 8.36 10.98
N ASP A 132 -25.16 7.84 11.25
CA ASP A 132 -24.75 7.40 12.58
C ASP A 132 -23.21 7.39 12.66
N ALA A 133 -22.70 7.79 13.83
CA ALA A 133 -21.28 7.90 14.14
C ALA A 133 -20.98 7.06 15.39
N ASP A 134 -19.99 6.18 15.28
CA ASP A 134 -19.56 5.34 16.38
C ASP A 134 -18.18 5.72 16.93
N PHE A 135 -17.35 6.42 16.14
CA PHE A 135 -15.98 6.79 16.49
C PHE A 135 -15.13 5.55 16.81
N ALA A 136 -15.46 4.42 16.20
CA ALA A 136 -14.76 3.16 16.47
C ALA A 136 -13.29 3.27 16.05
N ASP A 137 -12.41 2.76 16.90
CA ASP A 137 -11.01 2.55 16.55
C ASP A 137 -10.93 1.39 15.55
N ARG A 138 -9.94 1.44 14.66
CA ARG A 138 -9.66 0.40 13.69
C ARG A 138 -9.54 -1.00 14.32
N GLU A 139 -8.95 -1.13 15.51
CA GLU A 139 -8.81 -2.45 16.16
C GLU A 139 -10.18 -3.02 16.60
N ASP A 140 -11.14 -2.18 16.93
CA ASP A 140 -12.51 -2.62 17.26
C ASP A 140 -13.17 -3.29 16.04
N LEU A 141 -12.88 -2.79 14.85
CA LEU A 141 -13.42 -3.33 13.59
C LEU A 141 -12.86 -4.71 13.23
N TRP A 142 -11.73 -5.11 13.84
CA TRP A 142 -11.15 -6.45 13.70
C TRP A 142 -11.64 -7.44 14.75
N GLY A 143 -12.57 -7.04 15.62
CA GLY A 143 -13.10 -7.91 16.67
C GLY A 143 -12.19 -8.01 17.90
N ASN A 144 -11.18 -7.13 18.02
CA ASN A 144 -10.35 -7.00 19.21
C ASN A 144 -11.03 -6.12 20.27
N GLU A 145 -12.29 -6.45 20.59
CA GLU A 145 -13.12 -5.73 21.59
C GLU A 145 -12.59 -5.97 23.01
N LYS A 146 -11.47 -5.33 23.37
CA LYS A 146 -11.05 -5.20 24.77
C LYS A 146 -11.48 -3.82 25.26
N GLY A 147 -12.56 -3.75 26.04
CA GLY A 147 -13.03 -2.52 26.70
C GLY A 147 -13.85 -1.60 25.80
N GLY A 148 -14.94 -1.05 26.34
CA GLY A 148 -15.62 0.11 25.75
C GLY A 148 -14.89 1.36 26.21
N PHE A 149 -14.39 2.16 25.27
CA PHE A 149 -13.69 3.39 25.57
C PHE A 149 -14.49 4.59 25.06
N GLY A 150 -14.18 5.74 25.67
CA GLY A 150 -14.85 7.01 25.45
C GLY A 150 -16.36 7.05 25.74
N GLN A 151 -16.95 8.19 25.44
CA GLN A 151 -18.35 8.48 25.65
C GLN A 151 -18.91 9.25 24.46
N ARG A 152 -19.99 8.71 23.85
CA ARG A 152 -20.77 9.42 22.84
C ARG A 152 -21.79 10.33 23.50
N GLU A 153 -21.84 11.57 23.03
CA GLU A 153 -22.87 12.53 23.45
C GLU A 153 -24.13 12.39 22.59
N PRO A 154 -25.30 12.85 23.09
CA PRO A 154 -26.50 12.95 22.27
C PRO A 154 -26.29 13.82 21.03
N VAL A 155 -26.89 13.40 19.91
CA VAL A 155 -26.80 14.15 18.63
C VAL A 155 -27.29 15.58 18.83
N ARG A 156 -26.45 16.56 18.46
CA ARG A 156 -26.81 17.97 18.50
C ARG A 156 -27.31 18.43 17.14
N TRP A 157 -28.50 19.03 17.13
CA TRP A 157 -29.12 19.52 15.91
C TRP A 157 -28.82 20.99 15.67
N LEU A 158 -28.50 21.33 14.42
CA LEU A 158 -28.32 22.69 13.94
C LEU A 158 -29.42 23.04 12.95
N ASN A 159 -29.66 24.32 12.71
CA ASN A 159 -30.59 24.77 11.65
C ASN A 159 -30.17 24.29 10.25
N THR A 160 -28.90 23.98 10.07
CA THR A 160 -28.29 23.60 8.79
C THR A 160 -27.65 22.22 8.83
N GLY A 161 -28.01 21.34 9.78
CA GLY A 161 -27.35 20.04 9.91
C GLY A 161 -27.38 19.43 11.31
N LEU A 162 -26.34 18.68 11.64
CA LEU A 162 -26.18 18.00 12.93
C LEU A 162 -24.71 17.77 13.29
N ILE A 163 -24.44 17.52 14.58
CA ILE A 163 -23.12 17.20 15.11
C ILE A 163 -23.21 15.92 15.95
N PHE A 164 -22.29 15.00 15.71
CA PHE A 164 -21.96 13.91 16.62
C PHE A 164 -20.70 14.29 17.41
N ASP A 165 -20.71 14.11 18.72
CA ASP A 165 -19.57 14.38 19.60
C ASP A 165 -19.19 13.12 20.38
N TYR A 166 -17.89 12.95 20.59
CA TYR A 166 -17.30 11.82 21.29
C TYR A 166 -16.07 12.27 22.05
N LEU A 167 -16.03 11.97 23.35
CA LEU A 167 -14.83 12.13 24.16
C LEU A 167 -14.16 10.77 24.28
N GLY A 168 -12.98 10.61 23.68
CA GLY A 168 -12.22 9.36 23.75
C GLY A 168 -11.70 9.09 25.16
N GLY A 169 -11.43 7.82 25.46
CA GLY A 169 -10.74 7.38 26.67
C GLY A 169 -9.29 7.91 26.78
N ASP A 170 -8.72 8.35 25.67
CA ASP A 170 -7.47 9.10 25.59
C ASP A 170 -7.61 10.60 25.98
N GLY A 171 -8.83 11.05 26.28
CA GLY A 171 -9.13 12.45 26.61
C GLY A 171 -9.22 13.38 25.41
N VAL A 172 -9.15 12.84 24.18
CA VAL A 172 -9.21 13.62 22.94
C VAL A 172 -10.67 13.80 22.51
N GLN A 173 -11.05 15.04 22.19
CA GLN A 173 -12.39 15.33 21.71
C GLN A 173 -12.46 15.05 20.21
N ARG A 174 -13.40 14.20 19.78
CA ARG A 174 -13.67 13.93 18.36
C ARG A 174 -15.09 14.35 18.03
N SER A 175 -15.29 15.01 16.90
CA SER A 175 -16.63 15.40 16.45
C SER A 175 -16.81 15.21 14.96
N LEU A 176 -18.04 14.94 14.53
CA LEU A 176 -18.43 14.94 13.14
C LEU A 176 -19.59 15.92 12.96
N GLU A 177 -19.31 17.08 12.37
CA GLU A 177 -20.35 18.00 11.92
C GLU A 177 -20.75 17.68 10.48
N ILE A 178 -22.05 17.55 10.24
CA ILE A 178 -22.63 17.36 8.91
C ILE A 178 -23.51 18.58 8.60
N GLN A 179 -23.05 19.44 7.70
CA GLN A 179 -23.83 20.57 7.19
C GLN A 179 -24.59 20.17 5.93
N VAL A 180 -25.82 20.69 5.78
CA VAL A 180 -26.77 20.36 4.71
C VAL A 180 -27.37 21.63 4.13
N THR A 181 -27.40 21.73 2.80
CA THR A 181 -28.01 22.86 2.07
C THR A 181 -28.79 22.35 0.86
N PRO A 182 -30.08 22.71 0.69
CA PRO A 182 -30.91 23.56 1.54
C PRO A 182 -31.13 22.96 2.94
N ALA A 183 -31.54 23.80 3.90
CA ALA A 183 -31.83 23.36 5.26
C ALA A 183 -32.92 22.26 5.25
N PRO A 184 -32.80 21.22 6.10
CA PRO A 184 -33.80 20.17 6.23
C PRO A 184 -35.08 20.69 6.91
N ASP A 185 -36.22 20.01 6.69
CA ASP A 185 -37.52 20.44 7.24
C ASP A 185 -37.58 20.28 8.77
N SER A 186 -37.11 19.15 9.30
CA SER A 186 -37.10 18.83 10.73
C SER A 186 -36.04 17.77 11.08
N PRO A 187 -35.41 17.85 12.26
CA PRO A 187 -34.59 16.77 12.79
C PRO A 187 -35.44 15.54 13.17
N GLY A 188 -35.04 14.34 12.74
CA GLY A 188 -35.63 13.08 13.20
C GLY A 188 -34.85 12.45 14.36
N GLU A 189 -35.28 11.29 14.86
CA GLU A 189 -34.53 10.55 15.88
C GLU A 189 -33.18 10.04 15.33
N GLY A 190 -32.13 10.02 16.17
CA GLY A 190 -30.89 9.28 15.92
C GLY A 190 -30.16 9.62 14.61
N GLY A 191 -30.11 10.89 14.21
CA GLY A 191 -29.38 11.34 13.01
C GLY A 191 -30.16 11.27 11.69
N SER A 192 -31.50 11.26 11.74
CA SER A 192 -32.35 11.22 10.54
C SER A 192 -32.67 12.63 10.00
N LEU A 193 -32.53 12.83 8.69
CA LEU A 193 -32.84 14.06 7.98
C LEU A 193 -33.83 13.83 6.83
N ARG A 194 -34.77 14.78 6.67
CA ARG A 194 -35.72 14.81 5.57
C ARG A 194 -35.65 16.15 4.83
N ILE A 195 -35.51 16.08 3.51
CA ILE A 195 -35.44 17.26 2.63
C ILE A 195 -36.54 17.14 1.57
N PRO A 196 -37.53 18.04 1.53
CA PRO A 196 -38.58 17.98 0.52
C PRO A 196 -38.01 18.43 -0.82
N LEU A 197 -38.18 17.62 -1.86
CA LEU A 197 -37.80 17.99 -3.21
C LEU A 197 -39.05 18.27 -4.03
N TYR A 198 -39.10 19.47 -4.62
CA TYR A 198 -40.03 19.83 -5.66
C TYR A 198 -39.25 20.10 -6.94
N ILE A 199 -39.40 19.23 -7.93
CA ILE A 199 -38.55 19.20 -9.13
C ILE A 199 -39.41 19.40 -10.38
N GLU A 200 -39.38 20.62 -10.91
CA GLU A 200 -40.04 20.99 -12.16
C GLU A 200 -39.47 20.24 -13.38
N PRO A 201 -40.26 20.02 -14.45
CA PRO A 201 -39.78 19.39 -15.67
C PRO A 201 -38.51 20.06 -16.20
N LYS A 202 -37.48 19.25 -16.51
CA LYS A 202 -36.16 19.67 -17.02
C LYS A 202 -35.33 20.54 -16.07
N ILE A 203 -35.80 20.81 -14.85
CA ILE A 203 -35.07 21.55 -13.84
C ILE A 203 -34.27 20.60 -12.95
N LYS A 204 -33.09 21.06 -12.53
CA LYS A 204 -32.23 20.38 -11.54
C LYS A 204 -32.47 20.95 -10.16
N LYS A 205 -32.54 20.06 -9.16
CA LYS A 205 -32.44 20.42 -7.74
C LYS A 205 -31.19 19.78 -7.15
N LYS A 206 -30.47 20.53 -6.32
CA LYS A 206 -29.23 20.07 -5.67
C LYS A 206 -29.41 20.07 -4.16
N VAL A 207 -28.82 19.07 -3.52
CA VAL A 207 -28.63 19.00 -2.08
C VAL A 207 -27.13 18.82 -1.84
N HIS A 208 -26.54 19.73 -1.09
CA HIS A 208 -25.13 19.74 -0.73
C HIS A 208 -24.97 19.27 0.71
N LEU A 209 -24.01 18.38 0.95
CA LEU A 209 -23.58 17.98 2.28
C LEU A 209 -22.08 18.23 2.43
N ARG A 210 -21.67 18.64 3.63
CA ARG A 210 -20.26 18.79 4.03
C ARG A 210 -20.05 18.10 5.36
N TYR A 211 -19.03 17.26 5.44
CA TYR A 211 -18.71 16.46 6.62
C TYR A 211 -17.36 16.92 7.17
N TYR A 212 -17.34 17.37 8.42
CA TYR A 212 -16.17 17.90 9.10
C TYR A 212 -15.81 16.96 10.27
N PRO A 213 -14.97 15.94 10.03
CA PRO A 213 -14.43 15.06 11.08
C PRO A 213 -13.30 15.78 11.82
N ARG A 214 -13.62 16.38 12.97
CA ARG A 214 -12.69 17.18 13.77
C ARG A 214 -12.09 16.39 14.92
N ILE A 215 -10.82 16.65 15.18
CA ILE A 215 -10.07 16.23 16.38
C ILE A 215 -9.68 17.50 17.16
N ASP A 216 -10.00 17.52 18.44
CA ASP A 216 -9.90 18.65 19.35
C ASP A 216 -10.50 19.94 18.77
N GLU A 217 -9.84 21.09 18.98
CA GLU A 217 -10.31 22.41 18.56
C GLU A 217 -9.83 22.81 17.15
N GLU A 218 -9.49 21.84 16.29
CA GLU A 218 -8.97 22.15 14.97
C GLU A 218 -10.01 22.87 14.08
N SER A 219 -9.52 23.80 13.27
CA SER A 219 -10.33 24.49 12.26
C SER A 219 -10.07 23.89 10.88
N LEU A 220 -11.13 23.39 10.23
CA LEU A 220 -11.08 22.93 8.84
C LEU A 220 -11.57 24.05 7.91
N GLU A 221 -10.77 24.34 6.89
CA GLU A 221 -11.12 25.32 5.86
C GLU A 221 -12.30 24.83 5.00
N ASN A 222 -13.23 25.73 4.71
CA ASN A 222 -14.39 25.44 3.87
C ASN A 222 -14.18 25.95 2.45
N PHE A 223 -14.41 25.07 1.48
CA PHE A 223 -14.34 25.39 0.05
C PHE A 223 -15.69 25.21 -0.63
N GLU A 224 -15.90 25.95 -1.71
CA GLU A 224 -16.97 25.62 -2.65
C GLU A 224 -16.67 24.26 -3.31
N THR A 225 -17.69 23.41 -3.48
CA THR A 225 -17.50 22.02 -3.94
C THR A 225 -16.77 21.94 -5.29
N HIS A 226 -17.04 22.88 -6.20
CA HIS A 226 -16.35 22.92 -7.50
C HIS A 226 -14.87 23.29 -7.38
N VAL A 227 -14.52 24.17 -6.44
CA VAL A 227 -13.12 24.56 -6.17
C VAL A 227 -12.35 23.37 -5.59
N ALA A 228 -12.94 22.66 -4.62
CA ALA A 228 -12.34 21.45 -4.07
C ALA A 228 -12.11 20.38 -5.15
N GLU A 229 -13.08 20.18 -6.03
CA GLU A 229 -12.96 19.22 -7.13
C GLU A 229 -11.88 19.59 -8.14
N GLU A 230 -11.85 20.84 -8.59
CA GLU A 230 -10.82 21.34 -9.49
C GLU A 230 -9.42 21.20 -8.89
N ALA A 231 -9.29 21.49 -7.58
CA ALA A 231 -8.04 21.35 -6.86
C ALA A 231 -7.52 19.91 -6.84
N VAL A 232 -8.34 18.92 -6.44
CA VAL A 232 -7.89 17.52 -6.38
C VAL A 232 -7.59 16.94 -7.76
N ARG A 233 -8.38 17.32 -8.79
CA ARG A 233 -8.11 16.92 -10.17
C ARG A 233 -6.79 17.50 -10.67
N LYS A 234 -6.55 18.78 -10.39
CA LYS A 234 -5.31 19.45 -10.75
C LYS A 234 -4.11 18.80 -10.06
N GLN A 235 -4.19 18.52 -8.77
CA GLN A 235 -3.12 17.83 -8.04
C GLN A 235 -2.79 16.45 -8.60
N MET A 236 -3.81 15.65 -8.96
CA MET A 236 -3.60 14.35 -9.60
C MET A 236 -2.98 14.51 -10.99
N GLN A 237 -3.44 15.48 -11.77
CA GLN A 237 -2.91 15.74 -13.11
C GLN A 237 -1.44 16.20 -13.05
N GLU A 238 -1.11 17.13 -12.15
CA GLU A 238 0.27 17.58 -11.92
C GLU A 238 1.18 16.41 -11.52
N TRP A 239 0.70 15.51 -10.65
CA TRP A 239 1.43 14.29 -10.30
C TRP A 239 1.68 13.38 -11.51
N ILE A 240 0.63 13.13 -12.31
CA ILE A 240 0.74 12.32 -13.54
C ILE A 240 1.69 12.98 -14.54
N ASP A 241 1.74 14.31 -14.60
CA ASP A 241 2.61 15.07 -15.50
C ASP A 241 4.07 15.13 -15.07
N GLN A 242 4.34 14.99 -13.77
CA GLN A 242 5.69 14.85 -13.23
C GLN A 242 6.26 13.44 -13.39
N ALA A 243 5.41 12.41 -13.41
CA ALA A 243 5.84 11.04 -13.61
C ALA A 243 6.36 10.79 -15.05
N PRO A 244 7.31 9.86 -15.24
CA PRO A 244 7.78 9.48 -16.57
C PRO A 244 6.61 9.04 -17.47
N LYS A 245 6.59 9.52 -18.71
CA LYS A 245 5.57 9.14 -19.70
C LYS A 245 5.97 7.83 -20.35
N VAL A 246 5.07 6.85 -20.28
CA VAL A 246 5.28 5.49 -20.78
C VAL A 246 4.23 5.18 -21.84
N ASP A 247 4.69 4.73 -23.00
CA ASP A 247 3.82 4.32 -24.11
C ASP A 247 4.39 3.08 -24.79
N SER A 248 3.61 2.00 -24.84
CA SER A 248 3.96 0.74 -25.50
C SER A 248 2.81 0.19 -26.34
N ASN A 249 3.10 -0.77 -27.22
CA ASN A 249 2.05 -1.52 -27.92
C ASN A 249 1.38 -2.61 -27.04
N LEU A 250 1.77 -2.74 -25.77
CA LEU A 250 1.14 -3.65 -24.81
C LEU A 250 0.25 -2.87 -23.85
N HIS A 251 -1.04 -2.76 -24.20
CA HIS A 251 -2.00 -1.90 -23.48
C HIS A 251 -2.14 -2.21 -21.99
N ASP A 252 -2.07 -3.49 -21.60
CA ASP A 252 -2.18 -3.89 -20.19
C ASP A 252 -1.02 -3.33 -19.35
N PHE A 253 0.19 -3.21 -19.93
CA PHE A 253 1.32 -2.58 -19.25
C PHE A 253 1.12 -1.07 -19.10
N ASN A 254 0.66 -0.38 -20.15
CA ASN A 254 0.41 1.07 -20.08
C ASN A 254 -0.66 1.40 -19.01
N ALA A 255 -1.72 0.59 -18.95
CA ALA A 255 -2.80 0.76 -17.98
C ALA A 255 -2.32 0.47 -16.54
N LEU A 256 -1.56 -0.61 -16.33
CA LEU A 256 -0.94 -0.91 -15.04
C LEU A 256 0.01 0.21 -14.60
N TYR A 257 0.88 0.70 -15.49
CA TYR A 257 1.83 1.77 -15.15
C TYR A 257 1.10 3.05 -14.72
N LEU A 258 0.09 3.48 -15.47
CA LEU A 258 -0.72 4.65 -15.10
C LEU A 258 -1.45 4.43 -13.77
N GLN A 259 -1.97 3.23 -13.53
CA GLN A 259 -2.63 2.91 -12.27
C GLN A 259 -1.64 2.93 -11.10
N SER A 260 -0.41 2.42 -11.28
CA SER A 260 0.68 2.54 -10.31
C SER A 260 1.00 4.00 -9.94
N VAL A 261 1.03 4.91 -10.94
CA VAL A 261 1.19 6.35 -10.69
C VAL A 261 0.04 6.90 -9.83
N LYS A 262 -1.21 6.58 -10.17
CA LYS A 262 -2.39 7.06 -9.43
C LYS A 262 -2.46 6.51 -8.01
N ASP A 263 -2.21 5.22 -7.84
CA ASP A 263 -2.29 4.54 -6.54
C ASP A 263 -1.19 5.01 -5.60
N THR A 264 0.01 5.25 -6.13
CA THR A 264 1.09 5.88 -5.34
C THR A 264 0.63 7.24 -4.80
N ARG A 265 0.06 8.12 -5.65
CA ARG A 265 -0.46 9.43 -5.19
C ARG A 265 -1.56 9.31 -4.14
N LEU A 266 -2.46 8.33 -4.28
CA LEU A 266 -3.54 8.08 -3.33
C LEU A 266 -3.00 7.67 -1.96
N LEU A 267 -1.92 6.87 -1.95
CA LEU A 267 -1.25 6.39 -0.75
C LEU A 267 -0.36 7.45 -0.08
N LEU A 268 -0.06 8.58 -0.74
CA LEU A 268 0.75 9.63 -0.12
C LEU A 268 0.00 10.39 0.99
N MET A 269 0.73 10.70 2.05
CA MET A 269 0.33 11.64 3.10
C MET A 269 1.57 12.41 3.60
N ASP A 270 1.38 13.66 4.02
CA ASP A 270 2.46 14.46 4.59
C ASP A 270 2.65 14.10 6.07
N TRP A 271 3.89 13.80 6.45
CA TRP A 271 4.26 13.44 7.82
C TRP A 271 5.29 14.41 8.44
N GLY A 272 5.30 15.65 7.96
CA GLY A 272 6.13 16.73 8.50
C GLY A 272 7.51 16.86 7.85
N GLU A 273 7.98 15.82 7.17
CA GLU A 273 9.18 15.85 6.32
C GLU A 273 8.82 15.77 4.82
N GLY A 274 7.56 16.04 4.48
CA GLY A 274 6.99 15.90 3.14
C GLY A 274 6.17 14.62 2.96
N PHE A 275 5.70 14.40 1.73
CA PHE A 275 4.83 13.27 1.41
C PHE A 275 5.57 11.93 1.45
N ILE A 276 5.01 10.98 2.18
CA ILE A 276 5.48 9.60 2.29
C ILE A 276 4.33 8.61 1.99
N PRO A 277 4.62 7.38 1.51
CA PRO A 277 3.60 6.37 1.29
C PRO A 277 3.06 5.83 2.62
N MET A 278 1.74 5.71 2.77
CA MET A 278 1.13 4.87 3.80
C MET A 278 1.01 3.41 3.35
N THR A 279 0.70 2.50 4.27
CA THR A 279 0.67 1.05 4.00
C THR A 279 -0.41 0.63 3.01
N GLY A 280 -1.69 0.89 3.28
CA GLY A 280 -2.75 0.48 2.36
C GLY A 280 -4.17 0.77 2.83
N LEU A 281 -5.09 0.86 1.89
CA LEU A 281 -6.49 1.18 2.17
C LEU A 281 -7.40 -0.05 2.03
N PRO A 282 -8.44 -0.18 2.87
CA PRO A 282 -8.79 0.70 4.00
C PRO A 282 -8.13 0.28 5.32
N TRP A 283 -7.58 -0.94 5.40
CA TRP A 283 -7.29 -1.60 6.68
C TRP A 283 -5.96 -1.18 7.32
N HIS A 284 -5.04 -0.56 6.58
CA HIS A 284 -3.74 -0.14 7.10
C HIS A 284 -3.44 1.30 6.69
N ALA A 285 -4.37 2.22 6.94
CA ALA A 285 -4.32 3.62 6.51
C ALA A 285 -3.36 4.49 7.35
N ALA A 286 -2.14 4.02 7.55
CA ALA A 286 -1.08 4.70 8.29
C ALA A 286 0.30 4.42 7.66
N PRO A 287 1.29 5.31 7.84
CA PRO A 287 2.67 5.04 7.48
C PRO A 287 3.21 3.78 8.19
N SER A 288 4.09 3.07 7.50
CA SER A 288 4.84 1.94 8.05
C SER A 288 6.25 2.00 7.51
N GLY A 289 7.27 1.95 8.37
CA GLY A 289 8.66 1.97 7.96
C GLY A 289 8.95 0.99 6.82
N ARG A 290 8.62 -0.30 7.00
CA ARG A 290 8.83 -1.33 5.97
C ARG A 290 8.14 -0.97 4.66
N TRP A 291 6.83 -0.72 4.70
CA TRP A 291 6.04 -0.53 3.47
C TRP A 291 6.34 0.80 2.77
N SER A 292 6.57 1.87 3.53
CA SER A 292 7.00 3.16 2.99
C SER A 292 8.37 3.06 2.33
N LEU A 293 9.32 2.31 2.92
CA LEU A 293 10.65 2.07 2.33
C LEU A 293 10.56 1.22 1.07
N ILE A 294 9.79 0.13 1.08
CA ILE A 294 9.59 -0.74 -0.10
C ILE A 294 8.97 0.06 -1.25
N ALA A 295 7.88 0.79 -1.01
CA ALA A 295 7.25 1.62 -2.04
C ALA A 295 8.21 2.70 -2.57
N SER A 296 9.00 3.32 -1.68
CA SER A 296 10.03 4.29 -2.06
C SER A 296 11.12 3.68 -2.94
N LEU A 297 11.62 2.50 -2.60
CA LEU A 297 12.60 1.76 -3.39
C LEU A 297 12.06 1.41 -4.78
N GLN A 298 10.81 0.94 -4.86
CA GLN A 298 10.15 0.62 -6.13
C GLN A 298 9.95 1.87 -7.01
N ALA A 299 9.75 3.05 -6.41
CA ALA A 299 9.41 4.29 -7.11
C ALA A 299 10.60 5.22 -7.40
N LEU A 300 11.85 4.83 -7.14
CA LEU A 300 13.03 5.68 -7.36
C LEU A 300 13.15 6.24 -8.78
N SER A 301 12.66 5.51 -9.78
CA SER A 301 12.62 5.93 -11.18
C SER A 301 11.57 7.01 -11.50
N VAL A 302 10.62 7.22 -10.58
CA VAL A 302 9.48 8.13 -10.73
C VAL A 302 9.62 9.33 -9.80
N ASP A 303 9.87 9.09 -8.51
CA ASP A 303 10.00 10.14 -7.51
C ASP A 303 11.04 9.79 -6.44
N THR A 304 12.24 10.34 -6.61
CA THR A 304 13.33 10.24 -5.63
C THR A 304 13.10 11.08 -4.38
N GLU A 305 12.28 12.14 -4.43
CA GLU A 305 12.02 13.00 -3.28
C GLU A 305 11.09 12.31 -2.28
N MET A 306 10.11 11.53 -2.76
CA MET A 306 9.30 10.65 -1.90
C MET A 306 10.18 9.71 -1.03
N ALA A 307 11.23 9.14 -1.62
CA ALA A 307 12.18 8.30 -0.90
C ALA A 307 13.00 9.08 0.13
N LYS A 308 13.47 10.30 -0.22
CA LYS A 308 14.17 11.18 0.73
C LYS A 308 13.28 11.57 1.91
N ASN A 309 12.02 11.94 1.66
CA ASN A 309 11.06 12.30 2.71
C ASN A 309 10.76 11.12 3.63
N THR A 310 10.65 9.91 3.07
CA THR A 310 10.48 8.66 3.84
C THR A 310 11.68 8.44 4.78
N VAL A 311 12.90 8.55 4.27
CA VAL A 311 14.12 8.40 5.09
C VAL A 311 14.22 9.49 6.16
N ARG A 312 13.98 10.77 5.83
CA ARG A 312 13.98 11.86 6.83
C ARG A 312 12.97 11.62 7.94
N THR A 313 11.76 11.20 7.55
CA THR A 313 10.69 10.85 8.50
C THR A 313 11.15 9.74 9.44
N LEU A 314 11.64 8.62 8.90
CA LEU A 314 12.06 7.48 9.72
C LEU A 314 13.28 7.82 10.60
N ALA A 315 14.20 8.66 10.13
CA ALA A 315 15.32 9.14 10.92
C ALA A 315 14.87 10.00 12.12
N ARG A 316 13.82 10.82 11.95
CA ARG A 316 13.25 11.63 13.04
C ARG A 316 12.67 10.77 14.17
N TYR A 317 12.07 9.64 13.81
CA TYR A 317 11.47 8.66 14.74
C TYR A 317 12.39 7.48 15.08
N GLN A 318 13.67 7.52 14.71
CA GLN A 318 14.64 6.46 15.03
C GLN A 318 14.73 6.25 16.55
N GLY A 319 14.81 4.99 16.96
CA GLY A 319 14.85 4.56 18.36
C GLY A 319 15.99 5.20 19.14
N LYS A 320 15.69 5.65 20.36
CA LYS A 320 16.60 6.35 21.27
C LYS A 320 16.72 5.66 22.61
N ARG A 321 15.75 4.81 22.95
CA ARG A 321 15.63 4.14 24.25
C ARG A 321 15.66 2.64 24.04
N PHE A 322 15.89 1.93 25.13
CA PHE A 322 15.68 0.50 25.19
C PHE A 322 14.34 0.26 25.88
N GLN A 323 13.30 -0.05 25.10
CA GLN A 323 11.93 -0.33 25.57
C GLN A 323 11.43 -1.65 24.94
N PRO A 324 11.64 -2.79 25.62
CA PRO A 324 11.33 -4.11 25.04
C PRO A 324 9.87 -4.33 24.65
N SER A 325 8.90 -3.74 25.38
CA SER A 325 7.47 -3.85 25.08
C SER A 325 7.07 -3.29 23.71
N GLU A 326 7.75 -2.24 23.26
CA GLU A 326 7.56 -1.61 21.93
C GLU A 326 8.58 -2.12 20.89
N GLY A 327 9.53 -2.95 21.32
CA GLY A 327 10.69 -3.36 20.53
C GLY A 327 11.67 -2.23 20.25
N GLU A 328 11.59 -1.10 20.96
CA GLU A 328 12.46 0.06 20.73
C GLU A 328 13.87 -0.23 21.26
N GLU A 329 14.86 -0.05 20.40
CA GLU A 329 16.27 -0.15 20.76
C GLU A 329 17.03 1.05 20.15
N PRO A 330 18.10 1.55 20.79
CA PRO A 330 18.89 2.65 20.26
C PRO A 330 19.38 2.36 18.84
N GLY A 331 18.99 3.22 17.89
CA GLY A 331 19.37 3.12 16.48
C GLY A 331 18.43 2.31 15.59
N LYS A 332 17.48 1.56 16.16
CA LYS A 332 16.48 0.80 15.40
C LYS A 332 15.49 1.73 14.69
N ILE A 333 15.03 1.35 13.50
CA ILE A 333 14.08 2.13 12.70
C ILE A 333 12.66 1.60 12.93
N PRO A 334 11.65 2.47 13.17
CA PRO A 334 10.28 2.04 13.47
C PRO A 334 9.59 1.40 12.26
N ASN A 335 8.78 0.38 12.49
CA ASN A 335 7.99 -0.36 11.52
C ASN A 335 6.59 0.22 11.31
N GLN A 336 5.90 0.64 12.36
CA GLN A 336 4.49 1.04 12.26
C GLN A 336 4.22 2.30 13.09
N PHE A 337 3.32 3.13 12.56
CA PHE A 337 2.78 4.30 13.22
C PHE A 337 1.27 4.15 13.37
N ARG A 338 0.73 4.45 14.55
CA ARG A 338 -0.70 4.41 14.85
C ARG A 338 -1.16 5.69 15.56
N PHE A 339 -2.41 6.07 15.29
CA PHE A 339 -2.98 7.36 15.70
C PHE A 339 -4.34 7.23 16.37
N GLY A 340 -4.84 6.00 16.48
CA GLY A 340 -6.15 5.71 17.07
C GLY A 340 -6.13 5.88 18.57
N GLU A 341 -7.32 6.06 19.14
CA GLU A 341 -7.54 6.14 20.58
C GLU A 341 -6.84 5.01 21.33
N ARG A 342 -6.89 3.78 20.79
CA ARG A 342 -6.26 2.61 21.43
C ARG A 342 -4.75 2.73 21.52
N SER A 343 -4.12 3.25 20.46
CA SER A 343 -2.66 3.42 20.41
C SER A 343 -2.14 4.59 21.23
N ALA A 344 -3.02 5.50 21.65
CA ALA A 344 -2.69 6.65 22.49
C ALA A 344 -2.71 6.31 24.00
N ILE A 345 -3.39 5.23 24.40
CA ILE A 345 -3.51 4.82 25.80
C ILE A 345 -2.39 3.83 26.15
N GLU A 346 -1.51 4.23 27.07
CA GLU A 346 -0.41 3.40 27.55
C GLU A 346 -0.93 2.04 28.09
N GLY A 347 -0.31 0.96 27.62
CA GLY A 347 -0.67 -0.41 28.01
C GLY A 347 -1.88 -1.02 27.27
N VAL A 348 -2.49 -0.30 26.31
CA VAL A 348 -3.58 -0.83 25.45
C VAL A 348 -3.03 -1.26 24.08
N SER A 349 -2.37 -0.35 23.36
CA SER A 349 -1.68 -0.58 22.08
C SER A 349 -0.58 0.48 21.93
N SER A 350 0.41 0.26 21.05
CA SER A 350 1.55 1.18 20.89
C SER A 350 1.36 2.12 19.71
N SER A 351 1.60 3.42 19.92
CA SER A 351 1.64 4.43 18.84
C SER A 351 2.78 4.19 17.85
N TYR A 352 3.88 3.58 18.33
CA TYR A 352 5.06 3.24 17.55
C TYR A 352 5.39 1.78 17.77
N ASP A 353 5.64 1.07 16.68
CA ASP A 353 6.12 -0.31 16.71
C ASP A 353 7.53 -0.35 16.12
N PHE A 354 8.50 -0.87 16.89
CA PHE A 354 9.87 -1.08 16.45
C PHE A 354 10.20 -2.56 16.32
N THR A 355 9.22 -3.46 16.38
CA THR A 355 9.51 -4.89 16.48
C THR A 355 10.20 -5.46 15.23
N ALA A 356 9.82 -5.02 14.03
CA ALA A 356 10.41 -5.47 12.77
C ALA A 356 11.94 -5.46 12.73
N ILE A 357 12.54 -6.53 12.22
CA ILE A 357 13.99 -6.69 12.11
C ILE A 357 14.55 -6.40 10.70
N ASP A 358 13.70 -6.21 9.69
CA ASP A 358 14.10 -5.87 8.32
C ASP A 358 14.16 -4.36 8.04
N THR A 359 13.34 -3.56 8.73
CA THR A 359 13.19 -2.11 8.48
C THR A 359 14.50 -1.34 8.55
N THR A 360 15.37 -1.63 9.53
CA THR A 360 16.66 -0.93 9.69
C THR A 360 17.61 -1.19 8.52
N ALA A 361 17.64 -2.42 7.98
CA ALA A 361 18.45 -2.73 6.80
C ALA A 361 17.85 -2.08 5.54
N LEU A 362 16.52 -2.12 5.38
CA LEU A 362 15.83 -1.44 4.28
C LEU A 362 16.06 0.08 4.27
N PHE A 363 16.12 0.71 5.44
CA PHE A 363 16.43 2.13 5.60
C PHE A 363 17.82 2.47 5.04
N LEU A 364 18.83 1.67 5.38
CA LEU A 364 20.18 1.81 4.87
C LEU A 364 20.27 1.56 3.36
N ILE A 365 19.56 0.56 2.84
CA ILE A 365 19.46 0.32 1.40
C ILE A 365 18.84 1.53 0.70
N CYS A 366 17.75 2.09 1.25
CA CYS A 366 17.05 3.24 0.67
C CYS A 366 17.96 4.45 0.54
N ILE A 367 18.74 4.80 1.57
CA ILE A 367 19.74 5.89 1.50
C ILE A 367 20.72 5.66 0.34
N ALA A 368 21.27 4.45 0.22
CA ALA A 368 22.24 4.15 -0.82
C ALA A 368 21.63 4.15 -2.22
N GLN A 369 20.39 3.69 -2.37
CA GLN A 369 19.70 3.70 -3.65
C GLN A 369 19.29 5.12 -4.06
N ILE A 370 18.87 5.97 -3.11
CA ILE A 370 18.66 7.41 -3.37
C ILE A 370 19.95 8.02 -3.93
N TYR A 371 21.11 7.77 -3.32
CA TYR A 371 22.39 8.25 -3.84
C TYR A 371 22.66 7.71 -5.24
N ARG A 372 22.48 6.41 -5.48
CA ARG A 372 22.71 5.82 -6.81
C ARG A 372 21.84 6.42 -7.90
N TRP A 373 20.59 6.75 -7.61
CA TRP A 373 19.67 7.34 -8.58
C TRP A 373 19.86 8.85 -8.76
N SER A 374 20.16 9.60 -7.68
CA SER A 374 20.20 11.07 -7.70
C SER A 374 21.60 11.67 -7.76
N GLY A 375 22.62 10.96 -7.31
CA GLY A 375 23.96 11.49 -7.08
C GLY A 375 24.05 12.48 -5.90
N ASP A 376 23.01 12.62 -5.09
CA ASP A 376 22.93 13.58 -3.99
C ASP A 376 23.77 13.13 -2.79
N ILE A 377 25.07 13.42 -2.83
CA ILE A 377 25.99 13.15 -1.72
C ILE A 377 25.68 14.01 -0.49
N GLN A 378 25.01 15.16 -0.64
CA GLN A 378 24.67 16.00 0.50
C GLN A 378 23.57 15.36 1.33
N PHE A 379 22.58 14.74 0.68
CA PHE A 379 21.58 13.92 1.37
C PHE A 379 22.22 12.75 2.15
N VAL A 380 23.24 12.08 1.59
CA VAL A 380 23.98 11.03 2.31
C VAL A 380 24.67 11.60 3.55
N ARG A 381 25.30 12.78 3.45
CA ARG A 381 25.91 13.46 4.61
C ARG A 381 24.87 13.87 5.65
N GLU A 382 23.72 14.35 5.21
CA GLU A 382 22.58 14.70 6.07
C GLU A 382 22.12 13.49 6.88
N MET A 383 21.98 12.33 6.24
CA MET A 383 21.49 11.09 6.86
C MET A 383 22.56 10.27 7.59
N MET A 384 23.84 10.64 7.46
CA MET A 384 24.97 9.92 8.06
C MET A 384 24.80 9.66 9.57
N PRO A 385 24.35 10.61 10.41
CA PRO A 385 24.20 10.36 11.84
C PRO A 385 23.14 9.29 12.15
N ALA A 386 22.03 9.26 11.40
CA ALA A 386 20.99 8.25 11.57
C ALA A 386 21.45 6.89 11.04
N ALA A 387 22.16 6.87 9.91
CA ALA A 387 22.70 5.65 9.34
C ALA A 387 23.76 4.99 10.22
N GLN A 388 24.65 5.77 10.85
CA GLN A 388 25.63 5.22 11.79
C GLN A 388 24.93 4.51 12.96
N LYS A 389 23.90 5.14 13.55
CA LYS A 389 23.11 4.51 14.61
C LYS A 389 22.40 3.24 14.14
N ALA A 390 21.92 3.20 12.90
CA ALA A 390 21.30 2.01 12.32
C ALA A 390 22.32 0.87 12.12
N LEU A 391 23.54 1.20 11.70
CA LEU A 391 24.66 0.23 11.61
C LEU A 391 25.07 -0.26 13.01
N ASP A 392 25.22 0.65 13.97
CA ASP A 392 25.56 0.34 15.35
C ASP A 392 24.49 -0.55 16.00
N TRP A 393 23.20 -0.33 15.69
CA TRP A 393 22.10 -1.19 16.13
C TRP A 393 22.25 -2.62 15.60
N MET A 394 22.54 -2.78 14.30
CA MET A 394 22.74 -4.12 13.71
C MET A 394 23.90 -4.87 14.37
N ASP A 395 24.95 -4.16 14.77
CA ASP A 395 26.13 -4.76 15.40
C ASP A 395 25.95 -5.01 16.92
N THR A 396 25.04 -4.28 17.59
CA THR A 396 24.89 -4.32 19.06
C THR A 396 23.66 -5.09 19.53
N TYR A 397 22.50 -4.83 18.92
CA TYR A 397 21.20 -5.34 19.36
C TYR A 397 20.60 -6.33 18.36
N GLY A 398 20.91 -6.16 17.07
CA GLY A 398 20.31 -6.93 16.01
C GLY A 398 20.63 -8.43 16.06
N ASP A 399 21.71 -8.84 16.71
CA ASP A 399 22.14 -10.23 16.88
C ASP A 399 21.99 -10.71 18.34
N PRO A 400 20.74 -10.90 18.82
CA PRO A 400 20.50 -11.31 20.19
C PRO A 400 21.13 -12.69 20.46
N GLY A 401 21.92 -12.77 21.53
CA GLY A 401 22.53 -14.03 21.97
C GLY A 401 23.75 -14.49 21.15
N ASP A 402 24.39 -13.59 20.37
CA ASP A 402 25.57 -13.89 19.53
C ASP A 402 25.29 -15.04 18.56
N PHE A 403 24.10 -15.02 17.96
CA PHE A 403 23.62 -16.02 17.01
C PHE A 403 24.35 -15.95 15.66
N GLY A 404 24.96 -14.81 15.34
CA GLY A 404 25.68 -14.51 14.11
C GLY A 404 24.80 -13.94 13.00
N TYR A 405 23.54 -13.63 13.30
CA TYR A 405 22.52 -13.18 12.35
C TYR A 405 21.59 -12.15 12.97
N ILE A 406 21.06 -11.25 12.14
CA ILE A 406 19.98 -10.39 12.61
C ILE A 406 18.74 -11.25 12.88
N ALA A 407 18.23 -11.22 14.10
CA ALA A 407 17.20 -12.15 14.56
C ALA A 407 16.23 -11.51 15.56
N TYR A 408 15.04 -12.10 15.72
CA TYR A 408 14.02 -11.64 16.66
C TYR A 408 13.65 -12.72 17.67
N GLN A 409 13.14 -12.30 18.82
CA GLN A 409 12.66 -13.21 19.86
C GLN A 409 11.14 -13.08 20.03
N PRO A 410 10.34 -14.04 19.51
CA PRO A 410 8.89 -14.05 19.69
C PRO A 410 8.46 -13.96 21.15
N GLY A 411 7.44 -13.13 21.41
CA GLY A 411 6.63 -13.22 22.64
C GLY A 411 7.30 -12.84 23.95
N LEU A 412 8.44 -12.11 23.95
CA LEU A 412 9.03 -11.65 25.21
C LEU A 412 8.12 -10.65 25.93
N GLU A 413 7.64 -9.59 25.27
CA GLU A 413 6.78 -8.55 25.89
C GLU A 413 5.87 -7.78 24.91
N SER A 414 6.01 -7.97 23.59
CA SER A 414 5.24 -7.23 22.58
C SER A 414 3.93 -7.94 22.21
N THR A 415 2.88 -7.14 21.98
CA THR A 415 1.59 -7.62 21.45
C THR A 415 1.59 -7.83 19.93
N GLU A 416 2.63 -7.36 19.23
CA GLU A 416 2.70 -7.36 17.76
C GLU A 416 3.52 -8.53 17.20
N THR A 417 3.02 -9.12 16.11
CA THR A 417 3.57 -10.33 15.47
C THR A 417 4.34 -10.04 14.17
N ASP A 418 4.46 -8.78 13.75
CA ASP A 418 5.01 -8.32 12.45
C ASP A 418 6.54 -8.06 12.44
N GLN A 419 7.30 -9.04 12.93
CA GLN A 419 8.77 -9.06 13.05
C GLN A 419 9.50 -9.12 11.69
N GLY A 420 8.89 -9.72 10.67
CA GLY A 420 9.33 -9.75 9.28
C GLY A 420 8.11 -9.81 8.37
N TRP A 421 8.25 -9.57 7.06
CA TRP A 421 7.08 -9.40 6.19
C TRP A 421 6.11 -10.61 6.11
N ARG A 422 6.53 -11.81 6.58
CA ARG A 422 5.71 -13.02 6.72
C ARG A 422 5.53 -13.53 8.15
N SER A 423 6.04 -12.81 9.14
CA SER A 423 6.32 -13.39 10.46
C SER A 423 5.08 -13.63 11.33
N GLU A 424 3.88 -13.23 10.91
CA GLU A 424 2.68 -13.45 11.72
C GLU A 424 2.49 -14.93 12.11
N GLU A 425 3.03 -15.90 11.35
CA GLU A 425 2.89 -17.34 11.64
C GLU A 425 4.12 -18.22 11.33
N THR A 426 5.32 -17.67 11.12
CA THR A 426 6.54 -18.48 10.91
C THR A 426 6.90 -19.36 12.12
N THR A 427 6.27 -19.14 13.29
CA THR A 427 6.59 -19.79 14.56
C THR A 427 5.60 -20.86 15.01
N SER A 428 4.44 -20.99 14.36
CA SER A 428 3.32 -21.82 14.87
C SER A 428 3.34 -23.28 14.42
N TYR A 429 4.28 -23.71 13.57
CA TYR A 429 4.00 -24.85 12.69
C TYR A 429 5.03 -25.98 12.58
N GLN A 430 5.96 -26.12 13.52
CA GLN A 430 6.37 -27.49 13.88
C GLN A 430 5.43 -28.00 14.97
N GLN A 431 4.31 -28.63 14.59
CA GLN A 431 3.49 -29.38 15.55
C GLN A 431 4.35 -30.49 16.16
N GLY A 432 4.92 -30.23 17.33
CA GLY A 432 5.66 -31.19 18.14
C GLY A 432 7.03 -30.74 18.64
N GLU A 433 7.70 -29.79 17.96
CA GLU A 433 8.98 -29.22 18.41
C GLU A 433 8.83 -27.72 18.71
N SER A 434 9.21 -27.33 19.92
CA SER A 434 9.25 -25.91 20.30
C SER A 434 10.47 -25.26 19.63
N LEU A 435 10.25 -24.45 18.60
CA LEU A 435 11.30 -23.61 18.00
C LEU A 435 11.97 -22.76 19.08
N GLN A 436 13.31 -22.72 19.08
CA GLN A 436 14.07 -22.01 20.09
C GLN A 436 14.46 -20.62 19.58
N SER A 437 13.98 -19.58 20.25
CA SER A 437 14.34 -18.19 19.93
C SER A 437 15.82 -17.90 20.23
N PRO A 438 16.44 -16.92 19.55
CA PRO A 438 15.88 -16.06 18.51
C PRO A 438 15.76 -16.76 17.14
N LEU A 439 15.05 -16.11 16.21
CA LEU A 439 14.76 -16.61 14.87
C LEU A 439 15.35 -15.67 13.81
N ALA A 440 16.18 -16.20 12.90
CA ALA A 440 16.73 -15.44 11.78
C ALA A 440 16.02 -15.79 10.47
N LEU A 441 15.67 -14.77 9.70
CA LEU A 441 14.98 -14.90 8.42
C LEU A 441 15.93 -14.63 7.25
N ILE A 442 15.79 -15.39 6.16
CA ILE A 442 16.68 -15.33 5.00
C ILE A 442 16.67 -13.97 4.29
N GLU A 443 15.49 -13.37 4.10
CA GLU A 443 15.34 -12.08 3.44
C GLU A 443 15.97 -10.96 4.26
N VAL A 444 15.91 -11.05 5.59
CA VAL A 444 16.56 -10.08 6.49
C VAL A 444 18.07 -10.14 6.30
N GLN A 445 18.66 -11.33 6.29
CA GLN A 445 20.11 -11.48 6.07
C GLN A 445 20.51 -10.97 4.68
N SER A 446 19.61 -11.15 3.70
CA SER A 446 19.78 -10.62 2.35
C SER A 446 19.84 -9.09 2.34
N TYR A 447 18.94 -8.44 3.07
CA TYR A 447 18.92 -6.99 3.21
C TYR A 447 20.14 -6.48 3.99
N VAL A 448 20.57 -7.18 5.04
CA VAL A 448 21.76 -6.81 5.83
C VAL A 448 23.02 -6.88 4.96
N TYR A 449 23.21 -7.96 4.20
CA TYR A 449 24.33 -8.07 3.28
C TYR A 449 24.28 -6.93 2.24
N ARG A 450 23.12 -6.70 1.62
CA ARG A 450 22.95 -5.64 0.62
C ARG A 450 23.23 -4.25 1.21
N ALA A 451 22.74 -3.97 2.41
CA ALA A 451 23.00 -2.72 3.12
C ALA A 451 24.51 -2.53 3.34
N LYS A 452 25.18 -3.51 3.98
CA LYS A 452 26.62 -3.43 4.25
C LYS A 452 27.41 -3.26 2.94
N SER A 453 27.10 -4.02 1.89
CA SER A 453 27.76 -3.92 0.58
C SER A 453 27.57 -2.55 -0.09
N LEU A 454 26.37 -1.98 -0.07
CA LEU A 454 26.10 -0.66 -0.65
C LEU A 454 26.80 0.45 0.13
N TRP A 455 26.88 0.34 1.46
CA TRP A 455 27.52 1.33 2.31
C TRP A 455 29.05 1.34 2.22
N VAL A 456 29.69 0.27 1.73
CA VAL A 456 31.11 0.31 1.34
C VAL A 456 31.38 1.44 0.35
N GLU A 457 30.56 1.55 -0.69
CA GLU A 457 30.68 2.59 -1.71
C GLU A 457 30.44 3.98 -1.10
N LEU A 458 29.38 4.16 -0.30
CA LEU A 458 29.06 5.45 0.31
C LEU A 458 30.17 5.94 1.25
N TYR A 459 30.71 5.08 2.11
CA TYR A 459 31.79 5.45 3.01
C TYR A 459 33.07 5.83 2.25
N GLN A 460 33.37 5.18 1.12
CA GLN A 460 34.45 5.61 0.23
C GLN A 460 34.20 7.01 -0.33
N GLN A 461 32.97 7.32 -0.76
CA GLN A 461 32.61 8.64 -1.29
C GLN A 461 32.70 9.77 -0.26
N VAL A 462 32.43 9.49 1.02
CA VAL A 462 32.61 10.47 2.11
C VAL A 462 34.02 10.45 2.73
N GLY A 463 34.94 9.63 2.20
CA GLY A 463 36.33 9.56 2.63
C GLY A 463 36.61 8.70 3.86
N ASN A 464 35.63 7.97 4.38
CA ASN A 464 35.79 7.06 5.52
C ASN A 464 36.19 5.65 5.05
N THR A 465 37.45 5.49 4.66
CA THR A 465 37.95 4.22 4.12
C THR A 465 38.00 3.10 5.16
N GLU A 466 38.10 3.44 6.45
CA GLU A 466 38.14 2.46 7.53
C GLU A 466 36.79 1.74 7.68
N GLU A 467 35.70 2.49 7.79
CA GLU A 467 34.35 1.92 7.86
C GLU A 467 34.01 1.15 6.59
N ALA A 468 34.42 1.65 5.41
CA ALA A 468 34.24 0.91 4.16
C ALA A 468 34.91 -0.47 4.19
N ARG A 469 36.14 -0.57 4.72
CA ARG A 469 36.84 -1.87 4.87
C ARG A 469 36.20 -2.75 5.93
N ARG A 470 35.70 -2.17 7.02
CA ARG A 470 34.99 -2.89 8.09
C ARG A 470 33.73 -3.55 7.52
N LEU A 471 32.84 -2.75 6.91
CA LEU A 471 31.60 -3.26 6.32
C LEU A 471 31.83 -4.29 5.21
N HIS A 472 32.86 -4.10 4.38
CA HIS A 472 33.22 -5.11 3.39
C HIS A 472 33.57 -6.46 4.02
N ARG A 473 34.41 -6.47 5.07
CA ARG A 473 34.77 -7.70 5.79
C ARG A 473 33.56 -8.35 6.44
N GLU A 474 32.68 -7.57 7.03
CA GLU A 474 31.47 -8.07 7.69
C GLU A 474 30.46 -8.65 6.69
N ALA A 475 30.25 -7.99 5.56
CA ALA A 475 29.40 -8.50 4.49
C ALA A 475 29.92 -9.85 3.97
N GLU A 476 31.21 -9.96 3.68
CA GLU A 476 31.81 -11.22 3.22
C GLU A 476 31.78 -12.32 4.29
N ALA A 477 31.98 -11.96 5.56
CA ALA A 477 31.82 -12.89 6.67
C ALA A 477 30.37 -13.39 6.80
N LEU A 478 29.37 -12.50 6.69
CA LEU A 478 27.96 -12.86 6.69
C LEU A 478 27.63 -13.80 5.53
N LYS A 479 28.05 -13.47 4.30
CA LYS A 479 27.80 -14.32 3.12
C LYS A 479 28.40 -15.72 3.29
N LYS A 480 29.61 -15.82 3.84
CA LYS A 480 30.26 -17.11 4.13
C LYS A 480 29.51 -17.91 5.19
N ARG A 481 29.13 -17.30 6.32
CA ARG A 481 28.34 -17.97 7.37
C ARG A 481 26.98 -18.41 6.85
N PHE A 482 26.29 -17.52 6.13
CA PHE A 482 24.99 -17.78 5.52
C PHE A 482 25.05 -19.01 4.60
N ARG A 483 26.08 -19.11 3.76
CA ARG A 483 26.30 -20.29 2.90
C ARG A 483 26.47 -21.59 3.68
N GLN A 484 27.04 -21.53 4.88
CA GLN A 484 27.26 -22.71 5.73
C GLN A 484 25.99 -23.13 6.47
N ASP A 485 25.23 -22.17 6.99
CA ASP A 485 24.15 -22.45 7.93
C ASP A 485 22.76 -22.56 7.29
N PHE A 486 22.48 -21.78 6.23
CA PHE A 486 21.14 -21.71 5.65
C PHE A 486 20.89 -22.76 4.57
N TRP A 487 21.88 -23.52 4.11
CA TRP A 487 21.67 -24.51 3.05
C TRP A 487 21.20 -25.84 3.59
N SER A 488 20.08 -26.33 3.05
CA SER A 488 19.57 -27.67 3.30
C SER A 488 20.33 -28.73 2.52
N ASP A 489 20.18 -30.00 2.93
CA ASP A 489 20.67 -31.17 2.19
C ASP A 489 20.09 -31.24 0.76
N GLY A 490 18.92 -30.65 0.52
CA GLY A 490 18.29 -30.52 -0.79
C GLY A 490 18.97 -29.52 -1.74
N GLY A 491 20.05 -28.86 -1.31
CA GLY A 491 20.83 -27.95 -2.15
C GLY A 491 20.21 -26.56 -2.38
N ILE A 492 19.12 -26.25 -1.66
CA ILE A 492 18.46 -24.94 -1.62
C ILE A 492 18.51 -24.37 -0.20
N PRO A 493 18.48 -23.04 -0.05
CA PRO A 493 18.47 -22.43 1.27
C PRO A 493 17.10 -22.59 1.95
N VAL A 494 17.10 -22.65 3.28
CA VAL A 494 15.89 -22.65 4.12
C VAL A 494 15.41 -21.22 4.36
N SER A 495 14.13 -21.07 4.69
CA SER A 495 13.48 -19.74 4.87
C SER A 495 13.96 -18.99 6.11
N GLY A 496 14.46 -19.72 7.10
CA GLY A 496 14.97 -19.15 8.34
C GLY A 496 15.53 -20.23 9.25
N LEU A 497 16.18 -19.80 10.31
CA LEU A 497 16.80 -20.65 11.33
C LEU A 497 16.34 -20.27 12.74
N ASP A 498 16.20 -21.27 13.60
CA ASP A 498 16.13 -21.08 15.05
C ASP A 498 17.53 -20.98 15.68
N SER A 499 17.61 -20.71 16.99
CA SER A 499 18.89 -20.59 17.72
C SER A 499 19.78 -21.84 17.70
N ASN A 500 19.21 -23.03 17.44
CA ASN A 500 19.96 -24.27 17.25
C ASN A 500 20.37 -24.50 15.79
N LYS A 501 20.16 -23.50 14.92
CA LYS A 501 20.31 -23.58 13.47
C LYS A 501 19.43 -24.66 12.82
N LYS A 502 18.27 -24.94 13.41
CA LYS A 502 17.24 -25.76 12.78
C LYS A 502 16.40 -24.91 11.82
N PRO A 503 16.01 -25.44 10.64
CA PRO A 503 15.10 -24.74 9.73
C PRO A 503 13.75 -24.41 10.38
N LEU A 504 13.25 -23.19 10.16
CA LEU A 504 11.92 -22.77 10.64
C LEU A 504 10.78 -23.45 9.87
N ILE A 505 10.97 -23.67 8.55
CA ILE A 505 9.99 -24.29 7.65
C ILE A 505 10.73 -25.37 6.86
N ASN A 506 10.13 -26.57 6.80
CA ASN A 506 10.70 -27.75 6.12
C ASN A 506 10.37 -27.79 4.61
N ASP A 507 9.83 -26.71 4.06
CA ASP A 507 9.32 -26.57 2.70
C ASP A 507 9.79 -25.28 2.04
N VAL A 508 9.60 -25.19 0.72
CA VAL A 508 10.07 -24.06 -0.09
C VAL A 508 9.16 -22.86 0.03
N THR A 509 9.79 -21.70 0.19
CA THR A 509 9.14 -20.40 0.34
C THR A 509 9.65 -19.41 -0.69
N SER A 510 8.88 -18.38 -1.00
CA SER A 510 9.33 -17.29 -1.87
C SER A 510 10.50 -16.47 -1.31
N ASN A 511 10.70 -16.45 0.01
CA ASN A 511 11.74 -15.66 0.68
C ASN A 511 13.15 -15.98 0.16
N ILE A 512 13.40 -17.21 -0.31
CA ILE A 512 14.67 -17.57 -0.94
C ILE A 512 14.94 -16.73 -2.20
N GLY A 513 13.90 -16.23 -2.87
CA GLY A 513 14.03 -15.36 -4.02
C GLY A 513 14.57 -13.97 -3.69
N HIS A 514 14.37 -13.47 -2.46
CA HIS A 514 14.90 -12.18 -2.03
C HIS A 514 16.45 -12.16 -2.03
N GLY A 515 17.06 -13.32 -1.80
CA GLY A 515 18.52 -13.51 -1.89
C GLY A 515 19.13 -13.19 -3.26
N LEU A 516 18.33 -13.25 -4.34
CA LEU A 516 18.75 -12.88 -5.70
C LEU A 516 19.07 -11.38 -5.79
N LEU A 517 18.21 -10.54 -5.23
CA LEU A 517 18.39 -9.09 -5.23
C LEU A 517 19.42 -8.63 -4.18
N GLY A 518 19.43 -9.28 -3.01
CA GLY A 518 20.36 -8.87 -1.96
C GLY A 518 21.82 -9.24 -2.23
N GLY A 519 22.10 -10.22 -3.10
CA GLY A 519 23.47 -10.58 -3.51
C GLY A 519 24.13 -11.68 -2.67
N LEU A 520 23.33 -12.45 -1.91
CA LEU A 520 23.82 -13.56 -1.09
C LEU A 520 24.24 -14.78 -1.93
N TYR A 521 23.70 -14.93 -3.13
CA TYR A 521 23.98 -16.08 -3.99
C TYR A 521 25.14 -15.81 -4.95
N ASP A 522 25.88 -16.86 -5.30
CA ASP A 522 26.66 -16.87 -6.52
C ASP A 522 25.79 -17.28 -7.73
N GLN A 523 26.34 -17.21 -8.94
CA GLN A 523 25.57 -17.53 -10.16
C GLN A 523 25.04 -18.97 -10.18
N LYS A 524 25.77 -19.94 -9.61
CA LYS A 524 25.37 -21.35 -9.62
C LYS A 524 24.23 -21.60 -8.64
N ASP A 525 24.32 -21.01 -7.46
CA ASP A 525 23.26 -21.07 -6.45
C ASP A 525 22.00 -20.35 -6.93
N ALA A 526 22.16 -19.17 -7.53
CA ALA A 526 21.04 -18.42 -8.09
C ALA A 526 20.31 -19.22 -9.18
N MET A 527 21.03 -19.94 -10.05
CA MET A 527 20.42 -20.79 -11.07
C MET A 527 19.53 -21.88 -10.46
N ARG A 528 20.01 -22.57 -9.42
CA ARG A 528 19.23 -23.60 -8.70
C ARG A 528 17.99 -23.03 -8.05
N ILE A 529 18.11 -21.85 -7.43
CA ILE A 529 17.01 -21.17 -6.75
C ILE A 529 15.95 -20.74 -7.75
N VAL A 530 16.38 -20.16 -8.88
CA VAL A 530 15.48 -19.75 -9.96
C VAL A 530 14.78 -20.96 -10.59
N GLU A 531 15.49 -22.06 -10.84
CA GLU A 531 14.86 -23.31 -11.30
C GLU A 531 13.78 -23.77 -10.32
N ARG A 532 14.10 -23.81 -9.03
CA ARG A 532 13.16 -24.26 -8.00
C ARG A 532 11.93 -23.36 -7.84
N LEU A 533 12.12 -22.04 -7.88
CA LEU A 533 11.04 -21.05 -7.75
C LEU A 533 10.05 -21.08 -8.93
N PHE A 534 10.49 -21.57 -10.09
CA PHE A 534 9.67 -21.66 -11.31
C PHE A 534 9.07 -23.06 -11.54
N GLU A 535 9.22 -23.98 -10.59
CA GLU A 535 8.44 -25.21 -10.56
C GLU A 535 6.95 -24.91 -10.28
N ARG A 536 6.07 -25.79 -10.76
CA ARG A 536 4.61 -25.56 -10.76
C ARG A 536 3.98 -25.36 -9.38
N ASP A 537 4.60 -25.93 -8.35
CA ASP A 537 4.14 -25.79 -6.97
C ASP A 537 4.46 -24.41 -6.37
N MET A 538 5.39 -23.66 -6.97
CA MET A 538 5.74 -22.29 -6.58
C MET A 538 5.21 -21.26 -7.59
N PHE A 539 5.56 -21.39 -8.87
CA PHE A 539 5.06 -20.49 -9.93
C PHE A 539 3.79 -21.04 -10.55
N ASN A 540 2.67 -20.34 -10.33
CA ASN A 540 1.34 -20.84 -10.68
C ASN A 540 0.77 -20.28 -11.99
N GLY A 541 1.59 -19.63 -12.80
CA GLY A 541 1.17 -18.90 -14.01
C GLY A 541 0.91 -17.41 -13.79
N TRP A 542 0.43 -17.01 -12.60
CA TRP A 542 0.23 -15.60 -12.24
C TRP A 542 1.46 -14.98 -11.57
N GLY A 543 2.13 -15.74 -10.71
CA GLY A 543 3.29 -15.32 -9.93
C GLY A 543 3.84 -16.44 -9.05
N ILE A 544 4.84 -16.12 -8.24
CA ILE A 544 5.42 -17.01 -7.23
C ILE A 544 4.59 -16.91 -5.95
N ARG A 545 4.19 -18.08 -5.46
CA ARG A 545 3.47 -18.29 -4.19
C ARG A 545 4.38 -18.04 -3.00
N THR A 546 3.82 -17.59 -1.89
CA THR A 546 4.59 -17.47 -0.65
C THR A 546 5.08 -18.84 -0.16
N LEU A 547 4.30 -19.90 -0.33
CA LEU A 547 4.63 -21.24 0.10
C LEU A 547 4.31 -22.24 -1.00
N SER A 548 5.16 -23.26 -1.15
CA SER A 548 4.95 -24.37 -2.06
C SER A 548 3.57 -25.00 -1.87
N SER A 549 2.87 -25.29 -2.97
CA SER A 549 1.59 -25.99 -2.94
C SER A 549 1.69 -27.47 -2.51
N THR A 550 2.90 -28.00 -2.34
CA THR A 550 3.11 -29.36 -1.81
C THR A 550 3.36 -29.38 -0.30
N ALA A 551 3.52 -28.21 0.33
CA ALA A 551 3.71 -28.11 1.77
C ALA A 551 2.45 -28.54 2.52
N GLU A 552 2.61 -29.17 3.67
CA GLU A 552 1.49 -29.71 4.48
C GLU A 552 0.48 -28.63 4.88
N ASN A 553 0.98 -27.43 5.21
CA ASN A 553 0.17 -26.30 5.65
C ASN A 553 -0.18 -25.31 4.52
N TYR A 554 0.02 -25.72 3.26
CA TYR A 554 -0.36 -24.89 2.13
C TYR A 554 -1.85 -24.55 2.16
N ASN A 555 -2.15 -23.26 2.05
CA ASN A 555 -3.48 -22.71 1.92
C ASN A 555 -3.45 -21.57 0.90
N PRO A 556 -4.08 -21.73 -0.28
CA PRO A 556 -4.06 -20.71 -1.34
C PRO A 556 -4.71 -19.40 -0.93
N ILE A 557 -5.60 -19.39 0.06
CA ILE A 557 -6.30 -18.20 0.54
C ILE A 557 -5.45 -17.45 1.58
N HIS A 558 -4.63 -18.18 2.35
CA HIS A 558 -3.88 -17.59 3.45
C HIS A 558 -2.77 -16.66 2.93
N PRO A 559 -2.63 -15.43 3.47
CA PRO A 559 -1.67 -14.44 2.99
C PRO A 559 -0.24 -15.00 2.97
N TYR A 560 0.17 -15.80 3.95
CA TYR A 560 1.55 -16.26 4.05
C TYR A 560 1.76 -17.73 3.72
N HIS A 561 0.70 -18.52 3.50
CA HIS A 561 0.79 -19.97 3.28
C HIS A 561 0.37 -20.41 1.87
N GLY A 562 0.37 -19.51 0.88
CA GLY A 562 0.07 -19.92 -0.49
C GLY A 562 -0.40 -18.81 -1.41
N SER A 563 -0.73 -17.62 -0.87
CA SER A 563 -1.08 -16.45 -1.68
C SER A 563 0.10 -15.94 -2.54
N ILE A 564 -0.15 -14.95 -3.38
CA ILE A 564 0.85 -14.26 -4.20
C ILE A 564 0.90 -12.80 -3.78
N TRP A 565 2.00 -12.41 -3.13
CA TRP A 565 2.27 -11.03 -2.76
C TRP A 565 3.02 -10.29 -3.88
N LEU A 566 2.52 -9.09 -4.22
CA LEU A 566 3.06 -8.35 -5.35
C LEU A 566 4.44 -7.75 -5.06
N HIS A 567 4.72 -7.33 -3.82
CA HIS A 567 6.02 -6.78 -3.45
C HIS A 567 7.13 -7.84 -3.47
N ASP A 568 6.83 -9.05 -3.00
CA ASP A 568 7.70 -10.22 -3.00
C ASP A 568 8.08 -10.57 -4.46
N ASN A 569 7.07 -10.73 -5.32
CA ASN A 569 7.28 -10.95 -6.75
C ASN A 569 8.05 -9.80 -7.41
N ALA A 570 7.84 -8.55 -7.01
CA ALA A 570 8.61 -7.40 -7.51
C ALA A 570 10.10 -7.49 -7.11
N TYR A 571 10.41 -7.90 -5.87
CA TYR A 571 11.78 -8.09 -5.40
C TYR A 571 12.47 -9.25 -6.11
N ILE A 572 11.77 -10.37 -6.30
CA ILE A 572 12.28 -11.50 -7.08
C ILE A 572 12.52 -11.06 -8.53
N LEU A 573 11.61 -10.30 -9.13
CA LEU A 573 11.74 -9.81 -10.49
C LEU A 573 12.97 -8.90 -10.68
N MET A 574 13.23 -8.00 -9.74
CA MET A 574 14.46 -7.18 -9.75
C MET A 574 15.71 -8.06 -9.60
N GLY A 575 15.69 -9.07 -8.72
CA GLY A 575 16.79 -10.02 -8.55
C GLY A 575 17.06 -10.88 -9.79
N LEU A 576 16.01 -11.36 -10.48
CA LEU A 576 16.11 -12.05 -11.76
C LEU A 576 16.81 -11.17 -12.80
N GLN A 577 16.49 -9.89 -12.83
CA GLN A 577 17.11 -8.93 -13.75
C GLN A 577 18.58 -8.64 -13.40
N GLU A 578 18.91 -8.39 -12.12
CA GLU A 578 20.29 -8.13 -11.67
C GLU A 578 21.21 -9.34 -11.94
N MET A 579 20.66 -10.56 -11.87
CA MET A 579 21.40 -11.82 -12.10
C MET A 579 21.32 -12.36 -13.55
N GLY A 580 20.59 -11.69 -14.44
CA GLY A 580 20.52 -12.02 -15.87
C GLY A 580 19.58 -13.18 -16.26
N PHE A 581 18.62 -13.57 -15.41
CA PHE A 581 17.64 -14.63 -15.66
C PHE A 581 16.45 -14.13 -16.50
N HIS A 582 16.73 -13.70 -17.73
CA HIS A 582 15.75 -13.02 -18.59
C HIS A 582 14.55 -13.89 -19.02
N VAL A 583 14.73 -15.21 -19.15
CA VAL A 583 13.64 -16.13 -19.53
C VAL A 583 12.57 -16.15 -18.43
N GLN A 584 13.00 -16.37 -17.19
CA GLN A 584 12.15 -16.40 -16.00
C GLN A 584 11.55 -15.02 -15.70
N MET A 585 12.32 -13.95 -15.89
CA MET A 585 11.85 -12.57 -15.82
C MET A 585 10.67 -12.33 -16.79
N ASN A 586 10.80 -12.72 -18.06
CA ASN A 586 9.73 -12.59 -19.04
C ASN A 586 8.50 -13.43 -18.70
N GLN A 587 8.69 -14.66 -18.21
CA GLN A 587 7.61 -15.53 -17.76
C GLN A 587 6.81 -14.91 -16.61
N MET A 588 7.50 -14.33 -15.62
CA MET A 588 6.86 -13.66 -14.49
C MET A 588 6.16 -12.37 -14.91
N ILE A 589 6.78 -11.52 -15.75
CA ILE A 589 6.13 -10.31 -16.29
C ILE A 589 4.85 -10.68 -17.03
N LYS A 590 4.87 -11.74 -17.84
CA LYS A 590 3.68 -12.20 -18.56
C LYS A 590 2.55 -12.61 -17.60
N GLY A 591 2.86 -13.37 -16.56
CA GLY A 591 1.90 -13.77 -15.53
C GLY A 591 1.28 -12.57 -14.81
N LEU A 592 2.14 -11.66 -14.35
CA LEU A 592 1.76 -10.43 -13.66
C LEU A 592 1.02 -9.44 -14.56
N LEU A 593 1.21 -9.44 -15.88
CA LEU A 593 0.40 -8.61 -16.78
C LEU A 593 -0.94 -9.28 -17.09
N ASN A 594 -0.98 -10.60 -17.29
CA ASN A 594 -2.23 -11.31 -17.53
C ASN A 594 -3.18 -11.23 -16.32
N ALA A 595 -2.65 -11.28 -15.10
CA ALA A 595 -3.43 -11.13 -13.87
C ALA A 595 -4.16 -9.78 -13.77
N THR A 596 -3.65 -8.72 -14.44
CA THR A 596 -4.27 -7.39 -14.41
C THR A 596 -5.68 -7.38 -14.99
N ARG A 597 -5.97 -8.31 -15.92
CA ARG A 597 -7.27 -8.43 -16.60
C ARG A 597 -8.40 -8.89 -15.69
N TYR A 598 -8.06 -9.38 -14.50
CA TYR A 598 -9.01 -9.90 -13.50
C TYR A 598 -9.19 -8.97 -12.31
N VAL A 599 -8.38 -7.92 -12.20
CA VAL A 599 -8.53 -6.90 -11.16
C VAL A 599 -9.17 -5.64 -11.71
N ASN A 600 -10.02 -5.01 -10.91
CA ASN A 600 -10.73 -3.81 -11.32
C ASN A 600 -9.75 -2.66 -11.56
N HIS A 601 -9.89 -1.99 -12.72
CA HIS A 601 -9.11 -0.81 -13.09
C HIS A 601 -7.59 -1.00 -13.05
N TYR A 602 -7.07 -2.22 -13.29
CA TYR A 602 -5.63 -2.51 -13.22
C TYR A 602 -5.00 -2.25 -11.83
N ARG A 603 -5.81 -2.12 -10.78
CA ARG A 603 -5.35 -1.88 -9.41
C ARG A 603 -5.14 -3.20 -8.69
N TYR A 604 -3.89 -3.50 -8.36
CA TYR A 604 -3.56 -4.70 -7.58
C TYR A 604 -3.88 -4.54 -6.09
N PRO A 605 -4.53 -5.54 -5.46
CA PRO A 605 -4.51 -5.66 -4.00
C PRO A 605 -3.08 -5.93 -3.49
N ALA A 606 -2.88 -5.91 -2.18
CA ALA A 606 -1.60 -6.29 -1.54
C ALA A 606 -1.11 -7.68 -1.97
N PHE A 607 -2.05 -8.62 -2.04
CA PHE A 607 -1.88 -9.99 -2.51
C PHE A 607 -3.20 -10.53 -3.09
N PHE A 608 -3.13 -11.63 -3.83
CA PHE A 608 -4.28 -12.41 -4.26
C PHE A 608 -4.08 -13.90 -3.97
N CYS A 609 -5.17 -14.66 -3.90
CA CYS A 609 -5.13 -16.07 -3.56
C CYS A 609 -4.31 -16.85 -4.58
N GLY A 610 -3.55 -17.82 -4.10
CA GLY A 610 -2.76 -18.73 -4.92
C GLY A 610 -3.60 -19.82 -5.57
N TYR A 611 -4.59 -19.50 -6.37
CA TYR A 611 -5.15 -20.50 -7.30
C TYR A 611 -4.36 -20.43 -8.60
N GLY A 612 -4.07 -21.58 -9.21
CA GLY A 612 -3.28 -21.61 -10.44
C GLY A 612 -4.04 -21.02 -11.63
N GLU A 613 -3.32 -20.60 -12.68
CA GLU A 613 -3.94 -20.05 -13.89
C GLU A 613 -4.88 -21.05 -14.59
N GLU A 614 -4.64 -22.35 -14.39
CA GLU A 614 -5.47 -23.44 -14.89
C GLU A 614 -6.90 -23.44 -14.32
N GLU A 615 -7.14 -22.78 -13.19
CA GLU A 615 -8.48 -22.59 -12.61
C GLU A 615 -9.24 -21.40 -13.22
N GLY A 616 -8.57 -20.60 -14.06
CA GLY A 616 -9.17 -19.61 -14.96
C GLY A 616 -9.62 -18.28 -14.34
N VAL A 617 -9.69 -18.15 -13.01
CA VAL A 617 -10.13 -16.91 -12.34
C VAL A 617 -9.18 -16.53 -11.21
N LEU A 618 -8.62 -15.32 -11.31
CA LEU A 618 -7.89 -14.70 -10.21
C LEU A 618 -8.84 -14.43 -9.04
N THR A 619 -8.51 -14.94 -7.85
CA THR A 619 -9.33 -14.75 -6.64
C THR A 619 -8.63 -13.81 -5.69
N SER A 620 -9.28 -12.71 -5.30
CA SER A 620 -8.76 -11.76 -4.31
C SER A 620 -9.41 -11.97 -2.95
N ASP A 621 -8.67 -11.73 -1.87
CA ASP A 621 -9.21 -11.68 -0.52
C ASP A 621 -9.86 -10.30 -0.28
N SER A 622 -11.05 -10.28 0.32
CA SER A 622 -11.74 -9.05 0.71
C SER A 622 -11.00 -8.22 1.77
N TRP A 623 -10.09 -8.84 2.53
CA TRP A 623 -9.26 -8.19 3.53
C TRP A 623 -7.94 -7.65 2.96
N ALA A 624 -7.58 -8.00 1.72
CA ALA A 624 -6.40 -7.44 1.09
C ALA A 624 -6.62 -5.96 0.75
N CYS A 625 -5.77 -5.07 1.27
CA CYS A 625 -5.82 -3.65 0.94
C CYS A 625 -5.65 -3.43 -0.57
N SER A 626 -6.43 -2.52 -1.14
CA SER A 626 -6.41 -2.17 -2.56
C SER A 626 -6.75 -0.68 -2.74
N PRO A 627 -5.74 0.21 -2.90
CA PRO A 627 -4.33 -0.10 -3.13
C PRO A 627 -3.52 -0.39 -1.84
N HIS A 628 -2.33 -0.96 -2.04
CA HIS A 628 -1.33 -1.21 -1.01
C HIS A 628 0.06 -0.76 -1.49
N ALA A 629 0.89 -0.22 -0.60
CA ALA A 629 2.22 0.30 -0.90
C ALA A 629 3.11 -0.71 -1.62
N GLY A 630 3.07 -1.97 -1.18
CA GLY A 630 3.84 -3.05 -1.79
C GLY A 630 3.40 -3.47 -3.20
N SER A 631 2.16 -3.16 -3.61
CA SER A 631 1.64 -3.48 -4.95
C SER A 631 1.59 -2.28 -5.88
N ALA A 632 1.43 -1.07 -5.33
CA ALA A 632 1.31 0.17 -6.09
C ALA A 632 2.53 0.45 -6.97
N GLY A 633 3.74 0.06 -6.55
CA GLY A 633 4.97 0.29 -7.33
C GLY A 633 5.28 -0.77 -8.39
N LEU A 634 4.44 -1.80 -8.59
CA LEU A 634 4.74 -2.90 -9.50
C LEU A 634 4.97 -2.45 -10.95
N GLY A 635 4.17 -1.51 -11.47
CA GLY A 635 4.36 -0.95 -12.80
C GLY A 635 5.73 -0.28 -12.98
N PHE A 636 6.25 0.36 -11.92
CA PHE A 636 7.57 1.00 -11.92
C PHE A 636 8.69 -0.04 -11.94
N VAL A 637 8.52 -1.14 -11.22
CA VAL A 637 9.48 -2.25 -11.19
C VAL A 637 9.54 -2.95 -12.54
N ILE A 638 8.39 -3.25 -13.16
CA ILE A 638 8.34 -3.83 -14.51
C ILE A 638 9.06 -2.90 -15.51
N LEU A 639 8.79 -1.59 -15.46
CA LEU A 639 9.51 -0.62 -16.30
C LEU A 639 11.03 -0.69 -16.10
N GLN A 640 11.50 -0.64 -14.86
CA GLN A 640 12.93 -0.70 -14.53
C GLN A 640 13.58 -1.99 -15.03
N VAL A 641 12.90 -3.10 -14.88
CA VAL A 641 13.38 -4.42 -15.30
C VAL A 641 13.41 -4.56 -16.83
N ILE A 642 12.42 -4.01 -17.54
CA ILE A 642 12.42 -3.94 -19.01
C ILE A 642 13.58 -3.10 -19.53
N LEU A 643 13.87 -1.96 -18.88
CA LEU A 643 15.03 -1.12 -19.24
C LEU A 643 16.36 -1.76 -18.83
N GLY A 644 16.33 -2.66 -17.85
CA GLY A 644 17.50 -3.20 -17.18
C GLY A 644 18.40 -2.10 -16.63
N ILE A 645 17.79 -1.10 -15.99
CA ILE A 645 18.43 0.15 -15.59
C ILE A 645 19.19 0.02 -14.27
N HIS A 646 20.48 0.38 -14.27
CA HIS A 646 21.37 0.34 -13.12
C HIS A 646 22.16 1.66 -13.01
N PRO A 647 21.66 2.62 -12.23
CA PRO A 647 22.34 3.89 -11.97
C PRO A 647 23.59 3.72 -11.08
N ASP A 648 24.71 4.31 -11.48
CA ASP A 648 25.98 4.37 -10.74
C ASP A 648 26.42 5.84 -10.61
N ALA A 649 26.00 6.45 -9.52
CA ALA A 649 26.28 7.85 -9.23
C ALA A 649 27.78 8.14 -9.00
N SER A 650 28.51 7.22 -8.34
CA SER A 650 29.94 7.45 -8.04
C SER A 650 30.78 7.55 -9.31
N ARG A 651 30.40 6.81 -10.35
CA ARG A 651 31.04 6.88 -11.67
C ARG A 651 30.31 7.77 -12.68
N ARG A 652 29.19 8.39 -12.29
CA ARG A 652 28.27 9.13 -13.17
C ARG A 652 27.97 8.33 -14.44
N ARG A 653 27.55 7.08 -14.25
CA ARG A 653 27.28 6.13 -15.32
C ARG A 653 25.90 5.53 -15.13
N LEU A 654 25.19 5.37 -16.24
CA LEU A 654 23.92 4.66 -16.31
C LEU A 654 24.10 3.39 -17.15
N GLN A 655 23.96 2.23 -16.53
CA GLN A 655 23.96 0.97 -17.26
C GLN A 655 22.54 0.59 -17.65
N LEU A 656 22.36 0.20 -18.92
CA LEU A 656 21.09 -0.27 -19.47
C LEU A 656 21.29 -1.66 -20.10
N SER A 657 20.35 -2.57 -19.86
CA SER A 657 20.31 -3.90 -20.46
C SER A 657 18.86 -4.20 -20.89
N PRO A 658 18.38 -3.49 -21.92
CA PRO A 658 16.95 -3.45 -22.25
C PRO A 658 16.47 -4.76 -22.87
N ARG A 659 15.32 -5.25 -22.40
CA ARG A 659 14.66 -6.47 -22.86
C ARG A 659 13.16 -6.28 -22.87
N LEU A 660 12.57 -6.18 -24.06
CA LEU A 660 11.12 -6.14 -24.21
C LEU A 660 10.52 -7.53 -23.90
N PRO A 661 9.44 -7.63 -23.10
CA PRO A 661 8.75 -8.88 -22.84
C PRO A 661 7.91 -9.31 -24.06
N ASP A 662 7.51 -10.57 -24.10
CA ASP A 662 6.69 -11.09 -25.20
C ASP A 662 5.35 -10.33 -25.34
N GLY A 663 4.98 -10.05 -26.58
CA GLY A 663 3.82 -9.20 -26.91
C GLY A 663 4.11 -7.69 -26.88
N MET A 664 5.33 -7.27 -26.53
CA MET A 664 5.76 -5.88 -26.62
C MET A 664 6.85 -5.73 -27.69
N ASP A 665 6.54 -4.95 -28.73
CA ASP A 665 7.44 -4.67 -29.86
C ASP A 665 8.00 -3.25 -29.81
N ARG A 666 7.35 -2.34 -29.07
CA ARG A 666 7.83 -0.97 -28.88
C ARG A 666 7.52 -0.50 -27.46
N LEU A 667 8.46 0.24 -26.88
CA LEU A 667 8.26 1.02 -25.65
C LEU A 667 8.93 2.38 -25.81
N THR A 668 8.24 3.45 -25.47
CA THR A 668 8.79 4.80 -25.34
C THR A 668 8.67 5.24 -23.90
N VAL A 669 9.77 5.76 -23.35
CA VAL A 669 9.85 6.31 -21.99
C VAL A 669 10.42 7.72 -22.10
N GLN A 670 9.71 8.69 -21.54
CA GLN A 670 10.13 10.10 -21.52
C GLN A 670 10.12 10.63 -20.09
N GLY A 671 11.09 11.47 -19.75
CA GLY A 671 11.16 12.10 -18.44
C GLY A 671 11.61 11.15 -17.32
N LEU A 672 12.37 10.09 -17.63
CA LEU A 672 12.89 9.19 -16.60
C LEU A 672 13.97 9.91 -15.78
N LYS A 673 13.71 10.20 -14.50
CA LYS A 673 14.59 11.01 -13.66
C LYS A 673 15.82 10.23 -13.21
N VAL A 674 17.01 10.71 -13.55
CA VAL A 674 18.31 10.17 -13.12
C VAL A 674 19.31 11.31 -12.96
N GLY A 675 20.04 11.33 -11.84
CA GLY A 675 20.89 12.46 -11.49
C GLY A 675 20.08 13.74 -11.31
N GLU A 676 20.56 14.83 -11.91
CA GLU A 676 19.91 16.14 -11.91
C GLU A 676 19.01 16.38 -13.14
N GLY A 677 18.85 15.38 -14.01
CA GLY A 677 18.12 15.51 -15.27
C GLY A 677 17.28 14.30 -15.61
N TYR A 678 17.03 14.14 -16.91
CA TYR A 678 16.11 13.15 -17.45
C TYR A 678 16.69 12.37 -18.62
N LEU A 679 16.20 11.14 -18.75
CA LEU A 679 16.49 10.22 -19.83
C LEU A 679 15.21 9.91 -20.62
N ASP A 680 15.31 10.06 -21.95
CA ASP A 680 14.27 9.65 -22.89
C ASP A 680 14.81 8.55 -23.80
N VAL A 681 14.10 7.43 -23.87
CA VAL A 681 14.49 6.25 -24.65
C VAL A 681 13.31 5.67 -25.42
N GLU A 682 13.63 5.07 -26.56
CA GLU A 682 12.73 4.21 -27.33
C GLU A 682 13.35 2.83 -27.45
N LEU A 683 12.59 1.80 -27.12
CA LEU A 683 12.92 0.41 -27.37
C LEU A 683 12.09 -0.11 -28.54
N SER A 684 12.71 -0.91 -29.40
CA SER A 684 12.04 -1.59 -30.50
C SER A 684 12.51 -3.04 -30.63
N ARG A 685 11.60 -3.96 -30.93
CA ARG A 685 11.92 -5.36 -31.23
C ARG A 685 12.14 -5.53 -32.73
N VAL A 686 13.31 -6.03 -33.12
CA VAL A 686 13.65 -6.36 -34.51
C VAL A 686 14.31 -7.74 -34.55
N ASN A 687 13.75 -8.67 -35.33
CA ASN A 687 14.24 -10.06 -35.45
C ASN A 687 14.44 -10.76 -34.08
N GLY A 688 13.55 -10.49 -33.13
CA GLY A 688 13.61 -11.07 -31.77
C GLY A 688 14.57 -10.37 -30.80
N ALA A 689 15.42 -9.47 -31.26
CA ALA A 689 16.31 -8.67 -30.41
C ALA A 689 15.68 -7.32 -30.03
N THR A 690 16.00 -6.83 -28.83
CA THR A 690 15.59 -5.50 -28.35
C THR A 690 16.68 -4.48 -28.69
N PHE A 691 16.32 -3.42 -29.39
CA PHE A 691 17.17 -2.28 -29.71
C PHE A 691 16.77 -1.08 -28.89
N LEU A 692 17.76 -0.34 -28.39
CA LEU A 692 17.56 0.92 -27.68
C LEU A 692 18.01 2.08 -28.56
N ARG A 693 17.13 3.06 -28.69
CA ARG A 693 17.41 4.38 -29.26
C ARG A 693 17.36 5.41 -28.14
N LEU A 694 18.48 6.09 -27.92
CA LEU A 694 18.55 7.24 -27.02
C LEU A 694 17.90 8.45 -27.72
N ILE A 695 16.83 8.98 -27.15
CA ILE A 695 16.16 10.19 -27.66
C ILE A 695 16.81 11.42 -27.04
N GLN A 696 16.95 11.44 -25.72
CA GLN A 696 17.53 12.55 -24.98
C GLN A 696 18.23 12.04 -23.71
N ASN A 697 19.37 12.65 -23.38
CA ASN A 697 20.06 12.45 -22.11
C ASN A 697 20.49 13.80 -21.54
N THR A 698 19.79 14.26 -20.51
CA THR A 698 20.13 15.46 -19.75
C THR A 698 20.65 15.15 -18.34
N THR A 699 20.80 13.86 -18.02
CA THR A 699 21.22 13.38 -16.68
C THR A 699 22.64 13.82 -16.29
N GLY A 700 23.46 14.18 -17.29
CA GLY A 700 24.89 14.44 -17.11
C GLY A 700 25.73 13.16 -16.94
N TRP A 701 25.13 11.98 -17.08
CA TRP A 701 25.80 10.69 -16.86
C TRP A 701 26.04 9.96 -18.18
N SER A 702 27.16 9.25 -18.24
CA SER A 702 27.52 8.41 -19.40
C SER A 702 26.63 7.17 -19.47
N ILE A 703 26.17 6.80 -20.66
CA ILE A 703 25.31 5.61 -20.84
C ILE A 703 26.19 4.45 -21.33
N ASN A 704 26.10 3.31 -20.65
CA ASN A 704 26.62 2.05 -21.15
C ASN A 704 25.46 1.08 -21.39
N CYS A 705 25.20 0.76 -22.65
CA CYS A 705 24.16 -0.19 -23.03
C CYS A 705 24.79 -1.54 -23.36
N ALA A 706 24.49 -2.56 -22.56
CA ALA A 706 24.81 -3.93 -22.89
C ALA A 706 23.70 -4.49 -23.79
N THR A 707 23.89 -4.44 -25.11
CA THR A 707 23.03 -5.19 -26.03
C THR A 707 23.51 -6.64 -26.04
N VAL A 708 22.89 -7.49 -25.23
CA VAL A 708 23.15 -8.93 -25.28
C VAL A 708 22.31 -9.50 -26.42
N SER A 709 22.96 -10.06 -27.44
CA SER A 709 22.32 -10.79 -28.54
C SER A 709 21.49 -11.95 -28.04
#